data_AF-A0A3Q9M8E8-F1
#
_entry.id   AF-A0A3Q9M8E8-F1
#
_cell.length_a   1.000
_cell.length_b   1.000
_cell.length_c   1.000
_cell.angle_alpha   90.00
_cell.angle_beta   90.00
_cell.angle_gamma   90.00
#
_symmetry.space_group_name_H-M   'P 1'
#
loop_
_entity.id
_entity.type
_entity.pdbx_description
1 polymer ?
#
loop_
_entity_poly.entity_id
_entity_poly.type
_entity_poly.pdbx_seq_one_letter_code
_entity_poly.pdbx_strand_id
1 'polypeptide(L)'
;MKVNIDTSDMLYAEAWRDFKGTDWKEEINVRDFIQHNYTPYEGDESFLADATPATTALWEKVMAGIRIENATHAPVDFDTNIATTITAHDAGYIEKELEKIVGLQTDKPLKRALHPFGGVNMIKSSFHAYGREMDADFEYTFTDLRKTHNQGVFDVYSPDMLRCRKSGVLTGLPDGYGRGRIIGDYRRVALYGIRYLVRERELQFADLQSNLERGQNLEATIRLREELAEHRRALLQMQEMAAKYGYDISRPARNAQEAVQWLYFAYLAAVKSQNGGAMSLGRTASFLDIYIERDFNAGLLTEQQAQELIDHFIMKIRMVRFLRTPEFDSLFSGDPIWATEVIGGMGLDGRTLVTKNSFRYLHTLHTMGPAPEPNLTILWSEALPVAFKKYAAQVSIVTSSLQYENDDLMRTDFNSDDYAIACCVSPMVIGKQMQFFGARANLAKTLLYAINGGVDEKLKIQVGPKTAPLTDEVLDYDAVMESLDHFMDWLAVQYISALNIIHYMHDKYSYEASLMALHDRDVYRTMACGIAGLSVAADSLSAIRYAQVKPIRDENGLAIDFAIEGEYPQYGNNDERVDSIACDLVKRFMQKISVLPTYRNAVPTQSILTITSNVVYGQKTGNTPDGRRAGTPFAPGANPMHGRDRKGAVASLTSVAKLPFTYAKDGISYTFSIVPAALGKEDTVRKTNLVGLLDGYFHHEAQVEGGQHLNVNVMNREMLLDAIEHPENYPNLTIRVSGYAVRFNALTREQQQDVISRTFTQAM
;
A
#
# COMPACT_ATOMS: atom_id res chain seq x y z
N MET A 1 -22.94 6.43 -24.97
CA MET A 1 -23.09 7.89 -25.27
C MET A 1 -21.93 8.65 -24.62
N LYS A 2 -21.46 9.78 -25.17
CA LYS A 2 -20.40 10.64 -24.57
C LYS A 2 -20.95 12.03 -24.18
N VAL A 3 -20.45 12.64 -23.10
CA VAL A 3 -20.71 14.05 -22.81
C VAL A 3 -19.76 14.92 -23.62
N ASN A 4 -20.31 15.68 -24.56
CA ASN A 4 -19.56 16.77 -25.20
C ASN A 4 -19.54 17.97 -24.25
N ILE A 5 -18.35 18.38 -23.79
CA ILE A 5 -18.19 19.66 -23.09
C ILE A 5 -18.26 20.76 -24.13
N ASP A 6 -19.17 21.71 -23.92
CA ASP A 6 -19.09 22.96 -24.66
C ASP A 6 -17.93 23.77 -24.09
N THR A 7 -16.76 23.70 -24.75
CA THR A 7 -15.56 24.46 -24.33
C THR A 7 -15.74 25.97 -24.50
N SER A 8 -16.84 26.43 -25.11
CA SER A 8 -17.23 27.84 -25.14
C SER A 8 -18.03 28.28 -23.90
N ASP A 9 -18.49 27.34 -23.05
CA ASP A 9 -19.00 27.67 -21.71
C ASP A 9 -17.88 28.36 -20.91
N MET A 10 -18.15 29.59 -20.48
CA MET A 10 -17.21 30.43 -19.73
C MET A 10 -16.62 29.70 -18.51
N LEU A 11 -17.36 28.79 -17.87
CA LEU A 11 -16.88 28.03 -16.71
C LEU A 11 -15.67 27.15 -17.05
N TYR A 12 -15.67 26.50 -18.22
CA TYR A 12 -14.56 25.66 -18.67
C TYR A 12 -13.49 26.48 -19.38
N ALA A 13 -13.90 27.47 -20.20
CA ALA A 13 -12.96 28.34 -20.91
C ALA A 13 -12.02 29.10 -19.95
N GLU A 14 -12.54 29.60 -18.83
CA GLU A 14 -11.72 30.26 -17.79
C GLU A 14 -10.79 29.28 -17.06
N ALA A 15 -11.33 28.13 -16.64
CA ALA A 15 -10.57 27.14 -15.87
C ALA A 15 -9.43 26.52 -16.67
N TRP A 16 -9.66 26.32 -17.98
CA TRP A 16 -8.73 25.67 -18.90
C TRP A 16 -7.96 26.64 -19.78
N ARG A 17 -7.96 27.92 -19.42
CA ARG A 17 -7.21 28.95 -20.13
C ARG A 17 -5.75 28.52 -20.28
N ASP A 18 -5.24 28.66 -21.49
CA ASP A 18 -3.86 28.37 -21.89
C ASP A 18 -3.47 26.87 -21.90
N PHE A 19 -4.37 25.95 -21.53
CA PHE A 19 -4.10 24.51 -21.61
C PHE A 19 -4.27 23.95 -23.04
N LYS A 20 -3.30 23.15 -23.44
CA LYS A 20 -3.13 22.48 -24.74
C LYS A 20 -3.79 21.10 -24.74
N GLY A 21 -4.00 20.55 -25.94
CA GLY A 21 -4.68 19.26 -26.16
C GLY A 21 -6.18 19.41 -26.41
N THR A 22 -6.76 18.39 -27.04
CA THR A 22 -8.17 18.32 -27.46
C THR A 22 -8.91 17.15 -26.82
N ASP A 23 -8.30 15.97 -26.79
CA ASP A 23 -9.01 14.73 -26.43
C ASP A 23 -9.50 14.77 -24.98
N TRP A 24 -8.65 15.23 -24.05
CA TRP A 24 -9.05 15.41 -22.65
C TRP A 24 -10.17 16.45 -22.44
N LYS A 25 -10.49 17.29 -23.42
CA LYS A 25 -11.63 18.24 -23.38
C LYS A 25 -12.92 17.59 -23.87
N GLU A 26 -12.82 16.53 -24.66
CA GLU A 26 -13.96 15.79 -25.24
C GLU A 26 -14.31 14.54 -24.43
N GLU A 27 -13.38 14.00 -23.65
CA GLU A 27 -13.59 12.85 -22.77
C GLU A 27 -12.75 12.91 -21.48
N ILE A 28 -13.09 12.07 -20.49
CA ILE A 28 -12.29 11.92 -19.27
C ILE A 28 -10.95 11.27 -19.60
N ASN A 29 -9.90 12.08 -19.75
CA ASN A 29 -8.55 11.63 -20.07
C ASN A 29 -7.49 12.49 -19.38
N VAL A 30 -7.27 12.24 -18.09
CA VAL A 30 -6.28 12.97 -17.29
C VAL A 30 -4.85 12.74 -17.79
N ARG A 31 -4.53 11.54 -18.28
CA ARG A 31 -3.22 11.22 -18.87
C ARG A 31 -2.91 12.11 -20.07
N ASP A 32 -3.87 12.27 -20.98
CA ASP A 32 -3.74 13.15 -22.14
C ASP A 32 -3.57 14.63 -21.74
N PHE A 33 -4.35 15.09 -20.75
CA PHE A 33 -4.17 16.42 -20.17
C PHE A 33 -2.75 16.62 -19.63
N ILE A 34 -2.24 15.67 -18.86
CA ILE A 34 -0.88 15.73 -18.31
C ILE A 34 0.11 15.86 -19.45
N GLN A 35 0.13 14.91 -20.39
CA GLN A 35 1.12 14.83 -21.47
C GLN A 35 1.24 16.11 -22.31
N HIS A 36 0.13 16.81 -22.52
CA HIS A 36 0.09 18.06 -23.29
C HIS A 36 0.51 19.31 -22.50
N ASN A 37 0.48 19.28 -21.17
CA ASN A 37 0.53 20.50 -20.36
C ASN A 37 1.61 20.52 -19.28
N TYR A 38 2.15 19.37 -18.86
CA TYR A 38 3.21 19.36 -17.87
C TYR A 38 4.52 19.91 -18.43
N THR A 39 5.33 20.50 -17.54
CA THR A 39 6.67 21.01 -17.87
C THR A 39 7.71 20.11 -17.24
N PRO A 40 8.42 19.26 -18.02
CA PRO A 40 9.54 18.48 -17.50
C PRO A 40 10.56 19.39 -16.82
N TYR A 41 11.05 19.00 -15.64
CA TYR A 41 12.04 19.75 -14.89
C TYR A 41 13.30 18.92 -14.69
N GLU A 42 14.41 19.38 -15.27
CA GLU A 42 15.72 18.74 -15.21
C GLU A 42 16.73 19.49 -14.32
N GLY A 43 16.29 20.60 -13.71
CA GLY A 43 17.08 21.37 -12.75
C GLY A 43 17.18 20.69 -11.38
N ASP A 44 17.79 21.39 -10.42
CA ASP A 44 18.04 20.89 -9.07
C ASP A 44 17.10 21.51 -8.02
N GLU A 45 17.36 21.22 -6.75
CA GLU A 45 16.56 21.65 -5.62
C GLU A 45 16.73 23.13 -5.23
N SER A 46 17.56 23.92 -5.94
CA SER A 46 17.94 25.27 -5.50
C SER A 46 16.79 26.28 -5.47
N PHE A 47 15.67 25.97 -6.11
CA PHE A 47 14.50 26.84 -6.17
C PHE A 47 13.57 26.68 -4.95
N LEU A 48 13.72 25.62 -4.16
CA LEU A 48 12.81 25.31 -3.07
C LEU A 48 12.77 26.41 -2.01
N ALA A 49 11.59 26.65 -1.46
CA ALA A 49 11.34 27.65 -0.44
C ALA A 49 11.10 27.01 0.94
N ASP A 50 11.49 27.72 2.00
CA ASP A 50 11.25 27.31 3.38
C ASP A 50 9.77 27.38 3.78
N ALA A 51 9.43 26.64 4.84
CA ALA A 51 8.10 26.62 5.45
C ALA A 51 7.64 28.04 5.86
N THR A 52 6.34 28.32 5.68
CA THR A 52 5.76 29.56 6.18
C THR A 52 5.50 29.48 7.69
N PRO A 53 5.40 30.62 8.40
CA PRO A 53 5.00 30.62 9.81
C PRO A 53 3.64 29.93 10.06
N ALA A 54 2.71 30.01 9.10
CA ALA A 54 1.42 29.34 9.17
C ALA A 54 1.59 27.81 9.12
N THR A 55 2.38 27.30 8.18
CA THR A 55 2.72 25.87 8.08
C THR A 55 3.32 25.34 9.38
N THR A 56 4.34 26.02 9.92
CA THR A 56 5.01 25.62 11.17
C THR A 56 4.04 25.62 12.36
N ALA A 57 3.23 26.67 12.50
CA ALA A 57 2.26 26.77 13.60
C ALA A 57 1.16 25.69 13.52
N LEU A 58 0.65 25.40 12.33
CA LEU A 58 -0.33 24.35 12.10
C LEU A 58 0.27 22.98 12.40
N TRP A 59 1.48 22.70 11.91
CA TRP A 59 2.11 21.40 12.09
C TRP A 59 2.44 21.11 13.55
N GLU A 60 2.93 22.09 14.32
CA GLU A 60 3.18 21.91 15.74
C GLU A 60 1.92 21.55 16.54
N LYS A 61 0.77 22.17 16.20
CA LYS A 61 -0.53 21.82 16.80
C LYS A 61 -0.91 20.37 16.52
N VAL A 62 -0.70 19.91 15.28
CA VAL A 62 -0.98 18.51 14.90
C VAL A 62 -0.01 17.54 15.60
N MET A 63 1.28 17.88 15.67
CA MET A 63 2.31 17.07 16.32
C MET A 63 2.05 16.88 17.81
N ALA A 64 1.39 17.82 18.49
CA ALA A 64 0.94 17.63 19.86
C ALA A 64 0.00 16.42 20.00
N GLY A 65 -0.96 16.26 19.08
CA GLY A 65 -1.85 15.09 19.06
C GLY A 65 -1.13 13.80 18.68
N ILE A 66 -0.22 13.85 17.71
CA ILE A 66 0.58 12.67 17.32
C ILE A 66 1.47 12.19 18.47
N ARG A 67 2.04 13.10 19.26
CA ARG A 67 2.79 12.75 20.47
C ARG A 67 1.92 12.01 21.48
N ILE A 68 0.64 12.39 21.60
CA ILE A 68 -0.33 11.66 22.43
C ILE A 68 -0.57 10.26 21.86
N GLU A 69 -0.85 10.13 20.54
CA GLU A 69 -1.08 8.82 19.90
C GLU A 69 0.08 7.86 20.15
N ASN A 70 1.32 8.32 19.93
CA ASN A 70 2.51 7.50 20.12
C ASN A 70 2.72 7.11 21.60
N ALA A 71 2.49 8.05 22.54
CA ALA A 71 2.69 7.79 23.96
C ALA A 71 1.65 6.81 24.53
N THR A 72 0.39 6.92 24.10
CA THR A 72 -0.71 6.09 24.61
C THR A 72 -0.92 4.80 23.81
N HIS A 73 -0.36 4.72 22.58
CA HIS A 73 -0.69 3.68 21.59
C HIS A 73 -2.20 3.56 21.35
N ALA A 74 -2.91 4.70 21.43
CA ALA A 74 -4.35 4.77 21.30
C ALA A 74 -4.77 6.03 20.52
N PRO A 75 -5.97 6.04 19.90
CA PRO A 75 -6.50 7.24 19.26
C PRO A 75 -6.55 8.43 20.21
N VAL A 76 -6.31 9.65 19.69
CA VAL A 76 -6.54 10.90 20.45
C VAL A 76 -8.01 10.99 20.88
N ASP A 77 -8.91 10.73 19.95
CA ASP A 77 -10.36 10.64 20.16
C ASP A 77 -11.00 9.83 19.03
N PHE A 78 -12.23 9.38 19.21
CA PHE A 78 -13.02 8.75 18.16
C PHE A 78 -14.53 8.96 18.38
N ASP A 79 -15.30 8.93 17.30
CA ASP A 79 -16.76 9.03 17.35
C ASP A 79 -17.39 7.94 18.22
N THR A 80 -18.49 8.25 18.90
CA THR A 80 -19.18 7.30 19.79
C THR A 80 -20.45 6.72 19.19
N ASN A 81 -21.12 7.45 18.28
CA ASN A 81 -22.42 7.04 17.72
C ASN A 81 -22.67 7.52 16.27
N ILE A 82 -21.66 8.07 15.58
CA ILE A 82 -21.81 8.56 14.20
C ILE A 82 -21.33 7.51 13.21
N ALA A 83 -22.26 6.95 12.43
CA ALA A 83 -21.93 6.12 11.28
C ALA A 83 -21.39 7.01 10.16
N THR A 84 -20.09 6.97 9.92
CA THR A 84 -19.46 7.89 8.98
C THR A 84 -19.92 7.66 7.54
N THR A 85 -20.11 8.76 6.83
CA THR A 85 -20.40 8.83 5.40
C THR A 85 -19.68 10.06 4.85
N ILE A 86 -19.79 10.31 3.53
CA ILE A 86 -19.19 11.48 2.90
C ILE A 86 -19.66 12.80 3.55
N THR A 87 -20.92 12.86 4.03
CA THR A 87 -21.55 14.09 4.54
C THR A 87 -21.91 14.04 6.02
N ALA A 88 -21.58 12.95 6.72
CA ALA A 88 -21.97 12.72 8.13
C ALA A 88 -21.46 13.79 9.11
N HIS A 89 -20.26 14.32 8.84
CA HIS A 89 -19.59 15.28 9.73
C HIS A 89 -19.66 16.70 9.19
N ASP A 90 -19.68 17.67 10.10
CA ASP A 90 -19.48 19.08 9.78
C ASP A 90 -18.01 19.39 9.47
N ALA A 91 -17.74 20.63 9.03
CA ALA A 91 -16.40 21.07 8.68
C ALA A 91 -15.50 21.18 9.93
N GLY A 92 -14.39 20.44 9.93
CA GLY A 92 -13.34 20.50 10.95
C GLY A 92 -12.10 21.24 10.45
N TYR A 93 -11.41 21.94 11.36
CA TYR A 93 -10.23 22.77 11.07
C TYR A 93 -9.14 22.53 12.11
N ILE A 94 -7.88 22.74 11.73
CA ILE A 94 -6.78 22.87 12.71
C ILE A 94 -6.79 24.30 13.27
N GLU A 95 -6.83 25.26 12.35
CA GLU A 95 -6.92 26.69 12.61
C GLU A 95 -7.34 27.38 11.30
N LYS A 96 -8.64 27.67 11.18
CA LYS A 96 -9.28 28.02 9.91
C LYS A 96 -8.60 29.17 9.17
N GLU A 97 -8.14 30.18 9.91
CA GLU A 97 -7.55 31.40 9.34
C GLU A 97 -6.14 31.19 8.75
N LEU A 98 -5.44 30.12 9.16
CA LEU A 98 -4.09 29.81 8.69
C LEU A 98 -4.08 28.82 7.51
N GLU A 99 -5.14 28.02 7.37
CA GLU A 99 -5.18 26.92 6.42
C GLU A 99 -5.42 27.41 4.99
N LYS A 100 -4.50 27.08 4.07
CA LYS A 100 -4.70 27.27 2.62
C LYS A 100 -5.49 26.13 1.97
N ILE A 101 -5.34 24.93 2.52
CA ILE A 101 -6.04 23.71 2.12
C ILE A 101 -6.76 23.16 3.35
N VAL A 102 -8.07 22.96 3.24
CA VAL A 102 -8.97 22.58 4.34
C VAL A 102 -9.61 21.21 4.10
N GLY A 103 -10.15 20.63 5.17
CA GLY A 103 -10.87 19.35 5.13
C GLY A 103 -10.30 18.34 6.11
N LEU A 104 -11.14 17.80 6.99
CA LEU A 104 -10.81 16.73 7.93
C LEU A 104 -11.84 15.59 7.86
N GLN A 105 -11.45 14.37 8.21
CA GLN A 105 -12.34 13.20 8.22
C GLN A 105 -13.51 13.39 9.18
N THR A 106 -13.29 14.02 10.33
CA THR A 106 -14.30 14.36 11.33
C THR A 106 -14.29 15.87 11.62
N ASP A 107 -14.97 16.29 12.68
CA ASP A 107 -15.04 17.68 13.14
C ASP A 107 -13.75 18.18 13.83
N LYS A 108 -12.80 17.29 14.16
CA LYS A 108 -11.57 17.63 14.90
C LYS A 108 -10.32 16.97 14.30
N PRO A 109 -9.14 17.59 14.42
CA PRO A 109 -7.86 16.98 14.06
C PRO A 109 -7.67 15.62 14.75
N LEU A 110 -7.26 14.60 13.97
CA LEU A 110 -6.90 13.24 14.43
C LEU A 110 -8.02 12.42 15.10
N LYS A 111 -9.24 12.97 15.24
CA LYS A 111 -10.39 12.22 15.75
C LYS A 111 -10.85 11.20 14.71
N ARG A 112 -10.93 9.93 15.12
CA ARG A 112 -11.22 8.79 14.22
C ARG A 112 -12.72 8.55 14.08
N ALA A 113 -13.17 8.20 12.88
CA ALA A 113 -14.58 7.95 12.57
C ALA A 113 -14.98 6.47 12.74
N LEU A 114 -16.27 6.17 12.90
CA LEU A 114 -16.79 4.80 12.91
C LEU A 114 -17.23 4.39 11.51
N HIS A 115 -16.62 3.34 10.93
CA HIS A 115 -16.95 2.78 9.61
C HIS A 115 -17.70 1.44 9.75
N PRO A 116 -19.01 1.45 10.05
CA PRO A 116 -19.73 0.24 10.46
C PRO A 116 -20.04 -0.73 9.31
N PHE A 117 -20.07 -0.28 8.06
CA PHE A 117 -20.38 -1.12 6.90
C PHE A 117 -19.37 -2.29 6.72
N GLY A 118 -18.12 -2.09 7.16
CA GLY A 118 -17.09 -3.12 7.20
C GLY A 118 -17.32 -4.18 8.29
N GLY A 119 -17.92 -3.81 9.42
CA GLY A 119 -18.29 -4.72 10.50
C GLY A 119 -18.34 -4.06 11.88
N VAL A 120 -19.46 -4.25 12.59
CA VAL A 120 -19.70 -3.69 13.93
C VAL A 120 -18.85 -4.37 15.01
N ASN A 121 -18.53 -5.66 14.86
CA ASN A 121 -17.74 -6.43 15.83
C ASN A 121 -16.34 -5.84 16.06
N MET A 122 -15.70 -5.33 15.02
CA MET A 122 -14.39 -4.70 15.15
C MET A 122 -14.50 -3.34 15.86
N ILE A 123 -15.54 -2.57 15.58
CA ILE A 123 -15.81 -1.33 16.30
C ILE A 123 -16.02 -1.64 17.79
N LYS A 124 -16.86 -2.64 18.11
CA LYS A 124 -17.10 -3.07 19.50
C LYS A 124 -15.80 -3.49 20.20
N SER A 125 -14.93 -4.20 19.49
CA SER A 125 -13.61 -4.59 20.01
C SER A 125 -12.71 -3.38 20.28
N SER A 126 -12.72 -2.36 19.40
CA SER A 126 -11.99 -1.10 19.63
C SER A 126 -12.55 -0.31 20.82
N PHE A 127 -13.88 -0.24 20.97
CA PHE A 127 -14.52 0.40 22.12
C PHE A 127 -14.08 -0.24 23.44
N HIS A 128 -14.12 -1.57 23.52
CA HIS A 128 -13.61 -2.31 24.67
C HIS A 128 -12.11 -2.04 24.91
N ALA A 129 -11.28 -2.09 23.85
CA ALA A 129 -9.84 -1.88 23.96
C ALA A 129 -9.47 -0.47 24.48
N TYR A 130 -10.25 0.55 24.12
CA TYR A 130 -9.98 1.94 24.49
C TYR A 130 -10.93 2.48 25.58
N GLY A 131 -11.59 1.59 26.32
CA GLY A 131 -12.38 1.93 27.50
C GLY A 131 -13.59 2.83 27.24
N ARG A 132 -14.26 2.64 26.10
CA ARG A 132 -15.52 3.35 25.76
C ARG A 132 -16.69 2.37 25.60
N GLU A 133 -17.90 2.85 25.86
CA GLU A 133 -19.13 2.08 25.68
C GLU A 133 -19.81 2.43 24.36
N MET A 134 -20.25 1.40 23.63
CA MET A 134 -20.93 1.54 22.35
C MET A 134 -22.40 1.88 22.59
N ASP A 135 -22.92 2.81 21.79
CA ASP A 135 -24.34 3.13 21.78
C ASP A 135 -25.18 1.93 21.31
N ALA A 136 -26.24 1.60 22.06
CA ALA A 136 -27.04 0.40 21.82
C ALA A 136 -27.85 0.47 20.51
N ASP A 137 -28.32 1.66 20.13
CA ASP A 137 -29.06 1.86 18.88
C ASP A 137 -28.11 1.76 17.67
N PHE A 138 -26.87 2.22 17.84
CA PHE A 138 -25.80 2.02 16.87
C PHE A 138 -25.49 0.54 16.68
N GLU A 139 -25.32 -0.23 17.76
CA GLU A 139 -25.10 -1.69 17.68
C GLU A 139 -26.26 -2.36 16.95
N TYR A 140 -27.51 -2.12 17.40
CA TYR A 140 -28.73 -2.67 16.80
C TYR A 140 -28.84 -2.40 15.30
N THR A 141 -28.49 -1.18 14.86
CA THR A 141 -28.53 -0.81 13.45
C THR A 141 -27.63 -1.70 12.59
N PHE A 142 -26.43 -2.06 13.06
CA PHE A 142 -25.45 -2.82 12.28
C PHE A 142 -25.36 -4.31 12.63
N THR A 143 -26.19 -4.78 13.56
CA THR A 143 -26.44 -6.20 13.81
C THR A 143 -27.75 -6.67 13.16
N ASP A 144 -28.84 -5.90 13.28
CA ASP A 144 -30.19 -6.34 12.95
C ASP A 144 -30.75 -5.72 11.67
N LEU A 145 -30.42 -4.45 11.38
CA LEU A 145 -31.00 -3.71 10.24
C LEU A 145 -30.09 -3.70 9.01
N ARG A 146 -28.80 -3.43 9.20
CA ARG A 146 -27.78 -3.34 8.14
C ARG A 146 -26.69 -4.38 8.36
N LYS A 147 -26.86 -5.54 7.73
CA LYS A 147 -25.81 -6.56 7.67
C LYS A 147 -24.50 -5.97 7.16
N THR A 148 -23.38 -6.37 7.73
CA THR A 148 -22.04 -5.85 7.41
C THR A 148 -21.23 -6.80 6.53
N HIS A 149 -20.14 -6.30 5.94
CA HIS A 149 -19.18 -7.11 5.19
C HIS A 149 -18.66 -8.29 6.03
N ASN A 150 -18.15 -8.02 7.23
CA ASN A 150 -17.66 -9.04 8.16
C ASN A 150 -18.70 -10.14 8.42
N GLN A 151 -19.93 -9.79 8.82
CA GLN A 151 -20.96 -10.80 9.06
C GLN A 151 -21.28 -11.59 7.79
N GLY A 152 -21.33 -10.93 6.62
CA GLY A 152 -21.50 -11.58 5.33
C GLY A 152 -20.44 -12.64 5.03
N VAL A 153 -19.17 -12.33 5.30
CA VAL A 153 -18.05 -13.27 5.08
C VAL A 153 -18.17 -14.47 6.02
N PHE A 154 -18.35 -14.24 7.31
CA PHE A 154 -18.37 -15.31 8.31
C PHE A 154 -19.60 -16.22 8.23
N ASP A 155 -20.70 -15.75 7.63
CA ASP A 155 -21.87 -16.60 7.33
C ASP A 155 -21.62 -17.62 6.20
N VAL A 156 -20.60 -17.40 5.35
CA VAL A 156 -20.31 -18.23 4.17
C VAL A 156 -18.99 -19.01 4.30
N TYR A 157 -18.08 -18.57 5.17
CA TYR A 157 -16.83 -19.28 5.42
C TYR A 157 -17.04 -20.75 5.81
N SER A 158 -16.17 -21.60 5.25
CA SER A 158 -16.14 -23.01 5.59
C SER A 158 -15.39 -23.26 6.91
N PRO A 159 -15.63 -24.40 7.59
CA PRO A 159 -14.82 -24.81 8.74
C PRO A 159 -13.32 -24.89 8.44
N ASP A 160 -12.94 -25.26 7.21
CA ASP A 160 -11.55 -25.34 6.73
C ASP A 160 -10.89 -23.96 6.70
N MET A 161 -11.58 -22.94 6.15
CA MET A 161 -11.11 -21.55 6.16
C MET A 161 -10.91 -21.04 7.59
N LEU A 162 -11.84 -21.35 8.50
CA LEU A 162 -11.73 -20.97 9.90
C LEU A 162 -10.54 -21.66 10.60
N ARG A 163 -10.26 -22.94 10.29
CA ARG A 163 -9.06 -23.65 10.77
C ARG A 163 -7.78 -23.03 10.22
N CYS A 164 -7.76 -22.64 8.95
CA CYS A 164 -6.62 -21.96 8.34
C CYS A 164 -6.34 -20.61 9.00
N ARG A 165 -7.41 -19.83 9.25
CA ARG A 165 -7.35 -18.55 9.98
C ARG A 165 -6.84 -18.72 11.40
N LYS A 166 -7.30 -19.74 12.12
CA LYS A 166 -6.91 -20.00 13.51
C LYS A 166 -5.45 -20.43 13.65
N SER A 167 -4.99 -21.33 12.77
CA SER A 167 -3.64 -21.91 12.81
C SER A 167 -2.53 -20.96 12.37
N GLY A 168 -2.83 -19.92 11.59
CA GLY A 168 -1.81 -19.02 11.07
C GLY A 168 -1.24 -19.45 9.72
N VAL A 169 -1.89 -20.37 8.99
CA VAL A 169 -1.51 -20.67 7.60
C VAL A 169 -2.13 -19.67 6.62
N LEU A 170 -3.32 -19.15 6.93
CA LEU A 170 -4.01 -18.12 6.15
C LEU A 170 -4.81 -17.18 7.07
N THR A 171 -4.18 -16.11 7.54
CA THR A 171 -4.73 -15.19 8.57
C THR A 171 -4.51 -13.73 8.17
N GLY A 172 -5.38 -12.84 8.65
CA GLY A 172 -5.27 -11.40 8.39
C GLY A 172 -5.78 -10.97 7.02
N LEU A 173 -6.60 -11.80 6.38
CA LEU A 173 -7.35 -11.46 5.17
C LEU A 173 -8.34 -10.30 5.46
N PRO A 174 -8.84 -9.58 4.44
CA PRO A 174 -9.75 -8.45 4.63
C PRO A 174 -11.19 -8.88 4.95
N ASP A 175 -11.34 -9.73 5.97
CA ASP A 175 -12.63 -10.14 6.55
C ASP A 175 -12.99 -9.35 7.82
N GLY A 176 -12.02 -8.63 8.41
CA GLY A 176 -12.18 -7.78 9.60
C GLY A 176 -11.89 -6.30 9.37
N TYR A 177 -11.72 -5.84 8.14
CA TYR A 177 -11.44 -4.44 7.80
C TYR A 177 -11.76 -4.19 6.32
N GLY A 178 -11.87 -2.92 5.89
CA GLY A 178 -12.11 -2.60 4.47
C GLY A 178 -10.96 -3.05 3.58
N ARG A 179 -11.22 -3.54 2.37
CA ARG A 179 -10.18 -4.17 1.52
C ARG A 179 -9.09 -3.19 1.06
N GLY A 180 -9.42 -1.92 0.80
CA GLY A 180 -8.47 -0.96 0.22
C GLY A 180 -8.03 -1.38 -1.20
N ARG A 181 -6.79 -1.05 -1.59
CA ARG A 181 -6.21 -1.36 -2.93
C ARG A 181 -7.03 -0.79 -4.10
N ILE A 182 -7.61 0.39 -3.89
CA ILE A 182 -8.35 1.16 -4.89
C ILE A 182 -7.84 2.60 -4.82
N ILE A 183 -7.53 3.18 -5.97
CA ILE A 183 -7.13 4.58 -6.10
C ILE A 183 -8.14 5.25 -7.03
N GLY A 184 -9.06 6.04 -6.47
CA GLY A 184 -9.88 6.92 -7.31
C GLY A 184 -8.99 7.92 -8.02
N ASP A 185 -9.26 8.25 -9.28
CA ASP A 185 -8.52 9.31 -9.97
C ASP A 185 -8.99 10.68 -9.47
N TYR A 186 -8.50 11.08 -8.30
CA TYR A 186 -8.91 12.30 -7.59
C TYR A 186 -8.66 13.58 -8.40
N ARG A 187 -7.70 13.51 -9.35
CA ARG A 187 -7.38 14.58 -10.30
C ARG A 187 -8.56 14.92 -11.20
N ARG A 188 -9.47 13.97 -11.48
CA ARG A 188 -10.67 14.19 -12.29
C ARG A 188 -11.57 15.28 -11.72
N VAL A 189 -11.66 15.38 -10.38
CA VAL A 189 -12.50 16.38 -9.73
C VAL A 189 -11.92 17.79 -9.94
N ALA A 190 -10.60 17.94 -9.86
CA ALA A 190 -9.93 19.20 -10.19
C ALA A 190 -10.06 19.56 -11.69
N LEU A 191 -9.83 18.59 -12.58
CA LEU A 191 -9.81 18.85 -14.02
C LEU A 191 -11.19 19.15 -14.60
N TYR A 192 -12.23 18.43 -14.17
CA TYR A 192 -13.56 18.45 -14.80
C TYR A 192 -14.67 19.03 -13.93
N GLY A 193 -14.54 18.98 -12.60
CA GLY A 193 -15.63 19.31 -11.68
C GLY A 193 -16.72 18.23 -11.56
N ILE A 194 -17.50 18.27 -10.49
CA ILE A 194 -18.52 17.24 -10.20
C ILE A 194 -19.64 17.20 -11.25
N ARG A 195 -20.06 18.35 -11.79
CA ARG A 195 -21.19 18.43 -12.74
C ARG A 195 -20.93 17.58 -13.99
N TYR A 196 -19.72 17.64 -14.53
CA TYR A 196 -19.33 16.85 -15.68
C TYR A 196 -19.31 15.35 -15.36
N LEU A 197 -18.66 14.98 -14.25
CA LEU A 197 -18.52 13.58 -13.83
C LEU A 197 -19.88 12.93 -13.55
N VAL A 198 -20.82 13.66 -12.94
CA VAL A 198 -22.20 13.20 -12.72
C VAL A 198 -22.89 12.93 -14.05
N ARG A 199 -22.76 13.84 -15.03
CA ARG A 199 -23.39 13.68 -16.33
C ARG A 199 -22.83 12.48 -17.10
N GLU A 200 -21.52 12.25 -17.02
CA GLU A 200 -20.88 11.05 -17.58
C GLU A 200 -21.45 9.76 -16.97
N ARG A 201 -21.64 9.69 -15.65
CA ARG A 201 -22.26 8.52 -14.99
C ARG A 201 -23.70 8.31 -15.43
N GLU A 202 -24.48 9.36 -15.63
CA GLU A 202 -25.87 9.25 -16.14
C GLU A 202 -25.90 8.65 -17.55
N LEU A 203 -24.99 9.07 -18.43
CA LEU A 203 -24.90 8.52 -19.78
C LEU A 203 -24.43 7.06 -19.78
N GLN A 204 -23.45 6.71 -18.96
CA GLN A 204 -22.98 5.33 -18.80
C GLN A 204 -24.07 4.43 -18.23
N PHE A 205 -24.87 4.92 -17.28
CA PHE A 205 -26.02 4.21 -16.77
C PHE A 205 -27.06 3.97 -17.86
N ALA A 206 -27.39 4.99 -18.66
CA ALA A 206 -28.34 4.87 -19.77
C ALA A 206 -27.85 3.89 -20.85
N ASP A 207 -26.55 3.84 -21.13
CA ASP A 207 -25.91 2.94 -22.11
C ASP A 207 -26.19 1.45 -21.83
N LEU A 208 -26.37 1.09 -20.56
CA LEU A 208 -26.64 -0.29 -20.14
C LEU A 208 -28.11 -0.72 -20.28
N GLN A 209 -29.02 0.18 -20.66
CA GLN A 209 -30.46 -0.10 -20.72
C GLN A 209 -30.78 -1.21 -21.72
N SER A 210 -30.22 -1.17 -22.93
CA SER A 210 -30.48 -2.20 -23.93
C SER A 210 -30.01 -3.58 -23.50
N ASN A 211 -28.90 -3.68 -22.76
CA ASN A 211 -28.40 -4.96 -22.26
C ASN A 211 -29.33 -5.51 -21.18
N LEU A 212 -29.82 -4.65 -20.29
CA LEU A 212 -30.79 -5.00 -19.26
C LEU A 212 -32.10 -5.51 -19.86
N GLU A 213 -32.71 -4.76 -20.78
CA GLU A 213 -34.02 -5.07 -21.37
C GLU A 213 -33.99 -6.33 -22.25
N ARG A 214 -32.82 -6.66 -22.83
CA ARG A 214 -32.61 -7.88 -23.62
C ARG A 214 -32.14 -9.08 -22.80
N GLY A 215 -31.95 -8.93 -21.48
CA GLY A 215 -31.49 -10.01 -20.60
C GLY A 215 -30.02 -10.43 -20.80
N GLN A 216 -29.19 -9.56 -21.38
CA GLN A 216 -27.78 -9.87 -21.66
C GLN A 216 -26.93 -9.69 -20.39
N ASN A 217 -26.25 -10.76 -19.96
CA ASN A 217 -25.47 -10.80 -18.71
C ASN A 217 -26.26 -10.21 -17.51
N LEU A 218 -27.53 -10.60 -17.40
CA LEU A 218 -28.56 -9.89 -16.63
C LEU A 218 -28.10 -9.43 -15.23
N GLU A 219 -27.59 -10.33 -14.40
CA GLU A 219 -27.13 -9.99 -13.04
C GLU A 219 -25.94 -9.02 -13.03
N ALA A 220 -24.97 -9.21 -13.93
CA ALA A 220 -23.82 -8.32 -14.03
C ALA A 220 -24.24 -6.92 -14.50
N THR A 221 -25.19 -6.85 -15.44
CA THR A 221 -25.76 -5.59 -15.92
C THR A 221 -26.57 -4.88 -14.83
N ILE A 222 -27.40 -5.60 -14.06
CA ILE A 222 -28.14 -5.04 -12.92
C ILE A 222 -27.17 -4.47 -11.88
N ARG A 223 -26.17 -5.27 -11.48
CA ARG A 223 -25.16 -4.85 -10.50
C ARG A 223 -24.40 -3.61 -10.96
N LEU A 224 -23.92 -3.57 -12.21
CA LEU A 224 -23.17 -2.41 -12.72
C LEU A 224 -24.05 -1.15 -12.78
N ARG A 225 -25.34 -1.28 -13.10
CA ARG A 225 -26.28 -0.15 -13.07
C ARG A 225 -26.49 0.37 -11.66
N GLU A 226 -26.64 -0.49 -10.67
CA GLU A 226 -26.71 -0.10 -9.25
C GLU A 226 -25.42 0.61 -8.83
N GLU A 227 -24.26 0.05 -9.15
CA GLU A 227 -22.95 0.64 -8.86
C GLU A 227 -22.80 2.04 -9.50
N LEU A 228 -23.22 2.23 -10.75
CA LEU A 228 -23.20 3.55 -11.43
C LEU A 228 -24.17 4.56 -10.78
N ALA A 229 -25.31 4.10 -10.25
CA ALA A 229 -26.21 4.95 -9.49
C ALA A 229 -25.60 5.37 -8.15
N GLU A 230 -24.89 4.46 -7.46
CA GLU A 230 -24.10 4.78 -6.27
C GLU A 230 -22.97 5.77 -6.59
N HIS A 231 -22.30 5.61 -7.74
CA HIS A 231 -21.25 6.55 -8.18
C HIS A 231 -21.79 7.96 -8.33
N ARG A 232 -22.93 8.12 -9.03
CA ARG A 232 -23.60 9.40 -9.20
C ARG A 232 -23.96 10.02 -7.84
N ARG A 233 -24.49 9.22 -6.91
CA ARG A 233 -24.85 9.71 -5.57
C ARG A 233 -23.61 10.16 -4.80
N ALA A 234 -22.54 9.38 -4.82
CA ALA A 234 -21.30 9.71 -4.14
C ALA A 234 -20.67 11.01 -4.67
N LEU A 235 -20.68 11.24 -6.00
CA LEU A 235 -20.20 12.49 -6.59
C LEU A 235 -21.00 13.72 -6.10
N LEU A 236 -22.32 13.61 -6.02
CA LEU A 236 -23.16 14.69 -5.48
C LEU A 236 -22.90 14.92 -3.97
N GLN A 237 -22.65 13.85 -3.22
CA GLN A 237 -22.26 13.95 -1.81
C GLN A 237 -20.88 14.60 -1.64
N MET A 238 -19.93 14.42 -2.57
CA MET A 238 -18.66 15.15 -2.53
C MET A 238 -18.90 16.66 -2.63
N GLN A 239 -19.81 17.09 -3.51
CA GLN A 239 -20.18 18.50 -3.65
C GLN A 239 -20.83 19.05 -2.37
N GLU A 240 -21.73 18.29 -1.73
CA GLU A 240 -22.32 18.66 -0.44
C GLU A 240 -21.27 18.76 0.68
N MET A 241 -20.35 17.79 0.74
CA MET A 241 -19.25 17.79 1.70
C MET A 241 -18.37 19.03 1.52
N ALA A 242 -17.96 19.36 0.29
CA ALA A 242 -17.15 20.55 0.02
C ALA A 242 -17.90 21.86 0.33
N ALA A 243 -19.22 21.90 0.14
CA ALA A 243 -20.04 23.06 0.48
C ALA A 243 -20.04 23.37 1.98
N LYS A 244 -19.91 22.35 2.86
CA LYS A 244 -19.71 22.57 4.32
C LYS A 244 -18.42 23.35 4.63
N TYR A 245 -17.42 23.28 3.75
CA TYR A 245 -16.18 24.06 3.82
C TYR A 245 -16.22 25.38 3.03
N GLY A 246 -17.37 25.72 2.44
CA GLY A 246 -17.54 26.96 1.66
C GLY A 246 -17.06 26.89 0.22
N TYR A 247 -16.84 25.70 -0.35
CA TYR A 247 -16.40 25.52 -1.72
C TYR A 247 -17.53 25.00 -2.63
N ASP A 248 -17.78 25.67 -3.75
CA ASP A 248 -18.65 25.14 -4.81
C ASP A 248 -17.84 24.23 -5.72
N ILE A 249 -18.05 22.93 -5.49
CA ILE A 249 -17.32 21.85 -6.14
C ILE A 249 -17.97 21.36 -7.47
N SER A 250 -18.89 22.14 -8.06
CA SER A 250 -19.60 21.72 -9.28
C SER A 250 -18.82 21.89 -10.59
N ARG A 251 -17.91 22.88 -10.65
CA ARG A 251 -17.14 23.32 -11.83
C ARG A 251 -15.68 22.79 -11.84
N PRO A 252 -14.90 22.90 -12.92
CA PRO A 252 -13.46 22.63 -12.86
C PRO A 252 -12.70 23.65 -12.00
N ALA A 253 -11.50 23.26 -11.55
CA ALA A 253 -10.56 24.10 -10.80
C ALA A 253 -9.98 25.22 -11.68
N ARG A 254 -9.94 26.45 -11.16
CA ARG A 254 -9.52 27.64 -11.92
C ARG A 254 -8.10 28.10 -11.64
N ASN A 255 -7.49 27.67 -10.55
CA ASN A 255 -6.16 28.08 -10.09
C ASN A 255 -5.49 26.94 -9.32
N ALA A 256 -4.22 27.11 -8.94
CA ALA A 256 -3.43 26.12 -8.24
C ALA A 256 -4.02 25.73 -6.88
N GLN A 257 -4.44 26.72 -6.06
CA GLN A 257 -5.03 26.46 -4.75
C GLN A 257 -6.30 25.62 -4.87
N GLU A 258 -7.16 26.00 -5.81
CA GLU A 258 -8.34 25.21 -6.15
C GLU A 258 -7.92 23.81 -6.58
N ALA A 259 -7.05 23.64 -7.58
CA ALA A 259 -6.72 22.30 -8.10
C ALA A 259 -6.26 21.33 -6.99
N VAL A 260 -5.45 21.82 -6.05
CA VAL A 260 -5.05 21.08 -4.84
C VAL A 260 -6.25 20.77 -3.95
N GLN A 261 -7.10 21.77 -3.67
CA GLN A 261 -8.27 21.62 -2.80
C GLN A 261 -9.34 20.67 -3.38
N TRP A 262 -9.62 20.74 -4.68
CA TRP A 262 -10.57 19.89 -5.39
C TRP A 262 -10.13 18.43 -5.39
N LEU A 263 -8.86 18.20 -5.68
CA LEU A 263 -8.24 16.89 -5.59
C LEU A 263 -8.33 16.35 -4.17
N TYR A 264 -7.98 17.17 -3.18
CA TYR A 264 -8.06 16.76 -1.78
C TYR A 264 -9.49 16.46 -1.34
N PHE A 265 -10.51 17.21 -1.76
CA PHE A 265 -11.90 16.88 -1.43
C PHE A 265 -12.34 15.54 -2.01
N ALA A 266 -11.89 15.19 -3.21
CA ALA A 266 -12.16 13.88 -3.79
C ALA A 266 -11.54 12.75 -2.95
N TYR A 267 -10.29 12.92 -2.51
CA TYR A 267 -9.62 11.98 -1.60
C TYR A 267 -10.26 11.96 -0.20
N LEU A 268 -10.68 13.12 0.32
CA LEU A 268 -11.34 13.25 1.61
C LEU A 268 -12.66 12.46 1.64
N ALA A 269 -13.44 12.50 0.56
CA ALA A 269 -14.65 11.70 0.43
C ALA A 269 -14.38 10.19 0.39
N ALA A 270 -13.19 9.76 -0.06
CA ALA A 270 -12.75 8.38 0.02
C ALA A 270 -12.47 7.97 1.48
N VAL A 271 -11.64 8.73 2.19
CA VAL A 271 -11.25 8.42 3.58
C VAL A 271 -12.33 8.73 4.62
N LYS A 272 -13.39 9.45 4.25
CA LYS A 272 -14.62 9.59 5.06
C LYS A 272 -15.59 8.43 4.88
N SER A 273 -15.57 7.72 3.75
CA SER A 273 -16.57 6.67 3.50
C SER A 273 -16.00 5.26 3.65
N GLN A 274 -14.70 5.07 3.45
CA GLN A 274 -14.02 3.77 3.48
C GLN A 274 -12.84 3.77 4.45
N ASN A 275 -12.60 2.63 5.09
CA ASN A 275 -11.45 2.40 6.00
C ASN A 275 -10.54 1.28 5.47
N GLY A 276 -10.24 1.33 4.17
CA GLY A 276 -9.44 0.34 3.47
C GLY A 276 -8.12 0.02 4.18
N GLY A 277 -7.62 -1.20 4.00
CA GLY A 277 -6.29 -1.59 4.47
C GLY A 277 -5.23 -0.62 3.99
N ALA A 278 -5.36 -0.12 2.75
CA ALA A 278 -4.58 0.99 2.21
C ALA A 278 -5.48 1.98 1.47
N MET A 279 -5.25 3.28 1.68
CA MET A 279 -6.00 4.38 1.07
C MET A 279 -5.04 5.30 0.32
N SER A 280 -4.53 4.84 -0.83
CA SER A 280 -3.46 5.52 -1.56
C SER A 280 -3.94 6.75 -2.34
N LEU A 281 -3.04 7.73 -2.48
CA LEU A 281 -3.34 9.02 -3.10
C LEU A 281 -3.23 8.97 -4.64
N GLY A 282 -2.27 8.24 -5.18
CA GLY A 282 -2.09 8.07 -6.63
C GLY A 282 -0.84 8.76 -7.17
N ARG A 283 -0.97 9.48 -8.30
CA ARG A 283 0.11 10.18 -9.02
C ARG A 283 -0.30 11.62 -9.28
N THR A 284 -0.06 12.49 -8.32
CA THR A 284 -0.69 13.82 -8.27
C THR A 284 0.30 14.98 -8.43
N ALA A 285 1.58 14.78 -8.09
CA ALA A 285 2.59 15.84 -8.11
C ALA A 285 2.70 16.53 -9.48
N SER A 286 2.94 15.79 -10.56
CA SER A 286 3.12 16.35 -11.91
C SER A 286 1.83 16.93 -12.49
N PHE A 287 0.67 16.39 -12.10
CA PHE A 287 -0.64 16.95 -12.47
C PHE A 287 -0.86 18.32 -11.84
N LEU A 288 -0.61 18.45 -10.53
CA LEU A 288 -0.79 19.71 -9.81
C LEU A 288 0.23 20.77 -10.24
N ASP A 289 1.43 20.35 -10.68
CA ASP A 289 2.45 21.27 -11.20
C ASP A 289 1.94 22.07 -12.41
N ILE A 290 1.07 21.50 -13.25
CA ILE A 290 0.50 22.19 -14.42
C ILE A 290 -0.24 23.47 -14.01
N TYR A 291 -1.02 23.41 -12.92
CA TYR A 291 -1.75 24.56 -12.40
C TYR A 291 -0.82 25.53 -11.67
N ILE A 292 0.14 25.01 -10.89
CA ILE A 292 1.14 25.82 -10.18
C ILE A 292 2.00 26.62 -11.17
N GLU A 293 2.53 25.96 -12.20
CA GLU A 293 3.39 26.58 -13.22
C GLU A 293 2.61 27.63 -14.03
N ARG A 294 1.34 27.37 -14.36
CA ARG A 294 0.50 28.37 -15.03
C ARG A 294 0.30 29.63 -14.16
N ASP A 295 -0.04 29.45 -12.89
CA ASP A 295 -0.28 30.56 -11.97
C ASP A 295 1.02 31.31 -11.62
N PHE A 296 2.15 30.60 -11.55
CA PHE A 296 3.48 31.17 -11.39
C PHE A 296 3.86 32.05 -12.60
N ASN A 297 3.66 31.54 -13.83
CA ASN A 297 3.92 32.29 -15.06
C ASN A 297 2.99 33.50 -15.24
N ALA A 298 1.79 33.45 -14.64
CA ALA A 298 0.87 34.58 -14.59
C ALA A 298 1.19 35.59 -13.47
N GLY A 299 2.21 35.35 -12.65
CA GLY A 299 2.58 36.20 -11.52
C GLY A 299 1.58 36.19 -10.36
N LEU A 300 0.72 35.15 -10.29
CA LEU A 300 -0.32 35.01 -9.26
C LEU A 300 0.16 34.22 -8.03
N LEU A 301 1.28 33.51 -8.17
CA LEU A 301 1.82 32.63 -7.15
C LEU A 301 3.34 32.80 -7.07
N THR A 302 3.86 32.97 -5.85
CA THR A 302 5.30 32.89 -5.57
C THR A 302 5.69 31.46 -5.24
N GLU A 303 6.98 31.15 -5.28
CA GLU A 303 7.47 29.80 -4.95
C GLU A 303 7.18 29.42 -3.49
N GLN A 304 7.29 30.36 -2.55
CA GLN A 304 6.93 30.11 -1.15
C GLN A 304 5.43 29.83 -0.96
N GLN A 305 4.56 30.52 -1.71
CA GLN A 305 3.13 30.23 -1.69
C GLN A 305 2.81 28.89 -2.35
N ALA A 306 3.53 28.51 -3.42
CA ALA A 306 3.40 27.19 -4.02
C ALA A 306 3.80 26.09 -3.02
N GLN A 307 4.92 26.26 -2.31
CA GLN A 307 5.33 25.33 -1.26
C GLN A 307 4.29 25.27 -0.12
N GLU A 308 3.74 26.40 0.33
CA GLU A 308 2.70 26.43 1.38
C GLU A 308 1.44 25.66 0.98
N LEU A 309 1.01 25.72 -0.29
CA LEU A 309 -0.11 24.92 -0.80
C LEU A 309 0.17 23.42 -0.68
N ILE A 310 1.38 23.00 -1.06
CA ILE A 310 1.80 21.59 -0.99
C ILE A 310 1.98 21.15 0.45
N ASP A 311 2.60 21.97 1.31
CA ASP A 311 2.77 21.68 2.72
C ASP A 311 1.41 21.50 3.40
N HIS A 312 0.45 22.39 3.17
CA HIS A 312 -0.89 22.26 3.75
C HIS A 312 -1.66 21.07 3.20
N PHE A 313 -1.50 20.73 1.92
CA PHE A 313 -2.06 19.52 1.35
C PHE A 313 -1.48 18.26 2.01
N ILE A 314 -0.16 18.13 2.02
CA ILE A 314 0.54 16.99 2.61
C ILE A 314 0.29 16.89 4.12
N MET A 315 0.16 18.02 4.82
CA MET A 315 -0.24 18.06 6.22
C MET A 315 -1.59 17.40 6.45
N LYS A 316 -2.57 17.63 5.58
CA LYS A 316 -3.87 16.94 5.66
C LYS A 316 -3.75 15.45 5.40
N ILE A 317 -2.91 15.04 4.44
CA ILE A 317 -2.64 13.62 4.19
C ILE A 317 -1.99 12.95 5.42
N ARG A 318 -1.06 13.64 6.10
CA ARG A 318 -0.41 13.18 7.35
C ARG A 318 -1.40 13.00 8.52
N MET A 319 -2.60 13.55 8.44
CA MET A 319 -3.61 13.53 9.49
C MET A 319 -4.72 12.49 9.29
N VAL A 320 -4.70 11.75 8.18
CA VAL A 320 -5.68 10.68 7.96
C VAL A 320 -5.52 9.60 9.03
N ARG A 321 -6.63 9.16 9.64
CA ARG A 321 -6.68 8.14 10.69
C ARG A 321 -7.90 7.24 10.53
N PHE A 322 -7.77 6.00 10.99
CA PHE A 322 -8.88 5.04 11.04
C PHE A 322 -8.93 4.37 12.42
N LEU A 323 -10.12 4.15 12.96
CA LEU A 323 -10.26 3.35 14.17
C LEU A 323 -9.91 1.89 13.83
N ARG A 324 -8.90 1.34 14.50
CA ARG A 324 -8.41 -0.02 14.32
C ARG A 324 -8.53 -0.82 15.62
N THR A 325 -8.45 -2.15 15.50
CA THR A 325 -8.40 -3.05 16.65
C THR A 325 -6.95 -3.38 16.98
N PRO A 326 -6.63 -3.80 18.22
CA PRO A 326 -5.31 -4.33 18.54
C PRO A 326 -4.87 -5.51 17.64
N GLU A 327 -5.82 -6.34 17.17
CA GLU A 327 -5.53 -7.41 16.20
C GLU A 327 -5.06 -6.84 14.86
N PHE A 328 -5.71 -5.79 14.36
CA PHE A 328 -5.27 -5.09 13.15
C PHE A 328 -3.88 -4.48 13.35
N ASP A 329 -3.62 -3.81 14.47
CA ASP A 329 -2.33 -3.17 14.75
C ASP A 329 -1.17 -4.17 14.83
N SER A 330 -1.45 -5.42 15.21
CA SER A 330 -0.45 -6.51 15.18
C SER A 330 -0.10 -6.95 13.75
N LEU A 331 -1.06 -6.88 12.82
CA LEU A 331 -0.90 -7.23 11.40
C LEU A 331 -0.36 -6.07 10.56
N PHE A 332 -0.63 -4.84 10.99
CA PHE A 332 -0.38 -3.58 10.30
C PHE A 332 0.11 -2.52 11.30
N SER A 333 1.37 -2.63 11.69
CA SER A 333 1.95 -1.85 12.79
C SER A 333 2.28 -0.40 12.44
N GLY A 334 2.23 0.49 13.44
CA GLY A 334 2.69 1.88 13.33
C GLY A 334 1.62 2.86 12.80
N ASP A 335 0.35 2.55 13.03
CA ASP A 335 -0.83 3.32 12.59
C ASP A 335 -0.82 3.72 11.09
N PRO A 336 -0.59 2.76 10.17
CA PRO A 336 -0.39 3.05 8.76
C PRO A 336 -1.70 3.37 8.02
N ILE A 337 -1.57 4.21 6.98
CA ILE A 337 -2.67 4.59 6.08
C ILE A 337 -2.37 4.14 4.65
N TRP A 338 -1.09 4.13 4.28
CA TRP A 338 -0.62 4.01 2.90
C TRP A 338 -1.26 5.05 1.99
N ALA A 339 -1.15 6.32 2.37
CA ALA A 339 -1.49 7.44 1.50
C ALA A 339 -0.38 7.62 0.45
N THR A 340 -0.19 6.58 -0.36
CA THR A 340 0.91 6.45 -1.30
C THR A 340 0.77 7.44 -2.45
N GLU A 341 1.81 8.23 -2.65
CA GLU A 341 1.97 9.18 -3.76
C GLU A 341 3.18 8.75 -4.57
N VAL A 342 2.99 8.54 -5.87
CA VAL A 342 4.08 8.23 -6.80
C VAL A 342 4.60 9.49 -7.46
N ILE A 343 5.93 9.62 -7.50
CA ILE A 343 6.63 10.85 -7.92
C ILE A 343 7.61 10.51 -9.04
N GLY A 344 7.67 11.36 -10.05
CA GLY A 344 8.63 11.23 -11.15
C GLY A 344 8.22 10.15 -12.16
N GLY A 345 9.16 9.28 -12.52
CA GLY A 345 9.06 8.33 -13.63
C GLY A 345 9.31 9.00 -14.99
N MET A 346 9.20 8.22 -16.06
CA MET A 346 9.38 8.67 -17.43
C MET A 346 8.06 8.56 -18.23
N GLY A 347 7.90 9.38 -19.25
CA GLY A 347 6.82 9.25 -20.23
C GLY A 347 7.11 8.11 -21.23
N LEU A 348 6.07 7.60 -21.88
CA LEU A 348 6.25 6.71 -23.03
C LEU A 348 6.95 7.42 -24.21
N ASP A 349 6.92 8.76 -24.23
CA ASP A 349 7.60 9.60 -25.22
C ASP A 349 9.07 9.86 -24.92
N GLY A 350 9.59 9.33 -23.81
CA GLY A 350 10.99 9.45 -23.38
C GLY A 350 11.32 10.70 -22.56
N ARG A 351 10.38 11.66 -22.40
CA ARG A 351 10.58 12.80 -21.49
C ARG A 351 10.41 12.36 -20.04
N THR A 352 11.12 13.00 -19.12
CA THR A 352 10.89 12.76 -17.68
C THR A 352 9.54 13.30 -17.25
N LEU A 353 8.83 12.60 -16.37
CA LEU A 353 7.62 13.11 -15.69
C LEU A 353 7.95 13.83 -14.37
N VAL A 354 9.24 14.01 -14.06
CA VAL A 354 9.71 14.88 -12.98
C VAL A 354 9.36 16.33 -13.30
N THR A 355 8.79 17.01 -12.31
CA THR A 355 8.46 18.45 -12.36
C THR A 355 9.01 19.16 -11.13
N LYS A 356 8.89 20.50 -11.05
CA LYS A 356 9.23 21.23 -9.82
C LYS A 356 8.43 20.71 -8.63
N ASN A 357 7.16 20.38 -8.83
CA ASN A 357 6.34 19.82 -7.76
C ASN A 357 6.84 18.47 -7.23
N SER A 358 7.56 17.68 -8.06
CA SER A 358 8.24 16.46 -7.56
C SER A 358 9.22 16.79 -6.44
N PHE A 359 9.97 17.88 -6.55
CA PHE A 359 10.86 18.36 -5.50
C PHE A 359 10.08 18.95 -4.32
N ARG A 360 9.03 19.75 -4.54
CA ARG A 360 8.20 20.34 -3.47
C ARG A 360 7.58 19.27 -2.55
N TYR A 361 7.13 18.16 -3.12
CA TYR A 361 6.60 17.02 -2.36
C TYR A 361 7.64 16.40 -1.44
N LEU A 362 8.83 16.13 -1.97
CA LEU A 362 9.95 15.62 -1.15
C LEU A 362 10.41 16.66 -0.12
N HIS A 363 10.36 17.95 -0.46
CA HIS A 363 10.71 19.04 0.43
C HIS A 363 9.78 19.14 1.65
N THR A 364 8.59 18.54 1.63
CA THR A 364 7.73 18.45 2.81
C THR A 364 8.37 17.67 3.97
N LEU A 365 9.38 16.83 3.68
CA LEU A 365 10.18 16.14 4.71
C LEU A 365 11.26 17.05 5.32
N HIS A 366 11.49 18.23 4.75
CA HIS A 366 12.28 19.31 5.31
C HIS A 366 11.38 20.35 6.01
N THR A 367 10.40 20.92 5.31
CA THR A 367 9.52 22.00 5.84
C THR A 367 8.72 21.57 7.07
N MET A 368 8.26 20.32 7.11
CA MET A 368 7.50 19.73 8.22
C MET A 368 8.21 18.54 8.87
N GLY A 369 9.48 18.31 8.53
CA GLY A 369 10.28 17.20 9.03
C GLY A 369 9.85 15.81 8.52
N PRO A 370 10.63 14.76 8.85
CA PRO A 370 10.37 13.39 8.42
C PRO A 370 8.99 12.90 8.87
N ALA A 371 8.31 12.18 8.00
CA ALA A 371 7.01 11.59 8.30
C ALA A 371 6.80 10.28 7.53
N PRO A 372 6.03 9.34 8.11
CA PRO A 372 5.73 8.09 7.46
C PRO A 372 4.69 8.20 6.32
N GLU A 373 3.83 9.22 6.42
CA GLU A 373 2.77 9.49 5.46
C GLU A 373 2.95 10.92 4.89
N PRO A 374 2.52 11.20 3.64
CA PRO A 374 2.20 10.20 2.62
C PRO A 374 3.36 9.23 2.39
N ASN A 375 3.04 8.01 1.96
CA ASN A 375 4.05 7.03 1.57
C ASN A 375 4.67 7.43 0.22
N LEU A 376 5.66 8.33 0.25
CA LEU A 376 6.29 8.90 -0.95
C LEU A 376 7.11 7.84 -1.69
N THR A 377 6.75 7.60 -2.95
CA THR A 377 7.28 6.53 -3.79
C THR A 377 7.89 7.13 -5.05
N ILE A 378 9.19 6.97 -5.24
CA ILE A 378 9.88 7.42 -6.44
C ILE A 378 9.75 6.35 -7.53
N LEU A 379 9.15 6.71 -8.67
CA LEU A 379 9.22 5.89 -9.87
C LEU A 379 10.60 6.09 -10.50
N TRP A 380 11.50 5.15 -10.21
CA TRP A 380 12.90 5.20 -10.58
C TRP A 380 13.11 4.70 -11.99
N SER A 381 13.85 5.49 -12.79
CA SER A 381 14.36 5.09 -14.09
C SER A 381 15.83 5.49 -14.16
N GLU A 382 16.62 4.69 -14.87
CA GLU A 382 18.00 5.06 -15.19
C GLU A 382 18.08 6.38 -15.98
N ALA A 383 17.02 6.72 -16.72
CA ALA A 383 16.92 7.95 -17.51
C ALA A 383 16.41 9.17 -16.73
N LEU A 384 16.12 9.04 -15.42
CA LEU A 384 15.71 10.19 -14.61
C LEU A 384 16.79 11.29 -14.61
N PRO A 385 16.39 12.58 -14.50
CA PRO A 385 17.33 13.67 -14.34
C PRO A 385 18.27 13.44 -13.16
N VAL A 386 19.58 13.56 -13.40
CA VAL A 386 20.61 13.30 -12.38
C VAL A 386 20.42 14.16 -11.13
N ALA A 387 19.96 15.40 -11.29
CA ALA A 387 19.66 16.29 -10.18
C ALA A 387 18.54 15.72 -9.27
N PHE A 388 17.45 15.24 -9.86
CA PHE A 388 16.36 14.61 -9.10
C PHE A 388 16.79 13.31 -8.43
N LYS A 389 17.56 12.45 -9.12
CA LYS A 389 18.14 11.23 -8.52
C LYS A 389 18.96 11.56 -7.26
N LYS A 390 19.83 12.57 -7.35
CA LYS A 390 20.68 13.01 -6.23
C LYS A 390 19.86 13.62 -5.10
N TYR A 391 18.82 14.38 -5.41
CA TYR A 391 17.94 14.98 -4.40
C TYR A 391 17.12 13.90 -3.66
N ALA A 392 16.52 12.95 -4.38
CA ALA A 392 15.83 11.82 -3.75
C ALA A 392 16.78 11.01 -2.85
N ALA A 393 17.99 10.71 -3.33
CA ALA A 393 19.02 10.06 -2.53
C ALA A 393 19.39 10.86 -1.27
N GLN A 394 19.55 12.19 -1.38
CA GLN A 394 19.78 13.07 -0.22
C GLN A 394 18.66 12.96 0.81
N VAL A 395 17.41 13.04 0.34
CA VAL A 395 16.24 12.95 1.22
C VAL A 395 16.19 11.58 1.91
N SER A 396 16.49 10.48 1.21
CA SER A 396 16.63 9.15 1.84
C SER A 396 17.74 9.11 2.90
N ILE A 397 18.92 9.68 2.61
CA ILE A 397 20.05 9.73 3.55
C ILE A 397 19.66 10.46 4.84
N VAL A 398 18.94 11.58 4.73
CA VAL A 398 18.61 12.43 5.89
C VAL A 398 17.38 11.95 6.65
N THR A 399 16.41 11.32 5.96
CA THR A 399 15.06 11.10 6.52
C THR A 399 14.63 9.64 6.57
N SER A 400 15.23 8.76 5.76
CA SER A 400 14.82 7.36 5.58
C SER A 400 13.31 7.17 5.36
N SER A 401 12.66 8.15 4.70
CA SER A 401 11.20 8.20 4.57
C SER A 401 10.71 7.80 3.17
N LEU A 402 11.60 7.64 2.18
CA LEU A 402 11.24 7.32 0.80
C LEU A 402 11.34 5.82 0.48
N GLN A 403 10.53 5.39 -0.48
CA GLN A 403 10.73 4.15 -1.22
C GLN A 403 10.88 4.42 -2.72
N TYR A 404 11.41 3.43 -3.43
CA TYR A 404 11.70 3.50 -4.86
C TYR A 404 11.10 2.28 -5.55
N GLU A 405 10.55 2.46 -6.74
CA GLU A 405 10.02 1.37 -7.56
C GLU A 405 10.40 1.54 -9.02
N ASN A 406 10.59 0.43 -9.72
CA ASN A 406 11.18 0.38 -11.06
C ASN A 406 10.20 0.84 -12.15
N ASP A 407 10.36 2.07 -12.63
CA ASP A 407 9.59 2.62 -13.75
C ASP A 407 10.01 2.00 -15.08
N ASP A 408 11.29 1.66 -15.27
CA ASP A 408 11.76 1.04 -16.52
C ASP A 408 11.13 -0.35 -16.74
N LEU A 409 10.85 -1.08 -15.66
CA LEU A 409 10.11 -2.34 -15.65
C LEU A 409 8.59 -2.14 -15.77
N MET A 410 7.98 -1.31 -14.92
CA MET A 410 6.51 -1.26 -14.82
C MET A 410 5.86 -0.46 -15.94
N ARG A 411 6.48 0.65 -16.38
CA ARG A 411 5.96 1.46 -17.50
C ARG A 411 5.88 0.66 -18.79
N THR A 412 6.89 -0.16 -19.05
CA THR A 412 6.96 -1.03 -20.23
C THR A 412 5.94 -2.18 -20.10
N ASP A 413 5.80 -2.79 -18.92
CA ASP A 413 4.84 -3.85 -18.66
C ASP A 413 3.37 -3.41 -18.85
N PHE A 414 3.01 -2.24 -18.34
CA PHE A 414 1.67 -1.69 -18.54
C PHE A 414 1.47 -1.03 -19.91
N ASN A 415 2.57 -0.72 -20.62
CA ASN A 415 2.58 0.22 -21.74
C ASN A 415 1.80 1.51 -21.39
N SER A 416 2.09 2.05 -20.21
CA SER A 416 1.40 3.22 -19.64
C SER A 416 2.35 4.02 -18.78
N ASP A 417 2.29 5.35 -18.90
CA ASP A 417 3.03 6.31 -18.09
C ASP A 417 2.14 7.04 -17.07
N ASP A 418 0.88 6.58 -16.87
CA ASP A 418 -0.05 7.11 -15.87
C ASP A 418 -0.58 5.98 -14.96
N TYR A 419 0.35 5.20 -14.43
CA TYR A 419 0.08 4.26 -13.35
C TYR A 419 0.56 4.82 -12.00
N ALA A 420 -0.01 4.29 -10.92
CA ALA A 420 0.41 4.55 -9.55
C ALA A 420 0.53 3.25 -8.75
N ILE A 421 1.08 3.37 -7.55
CA ILE A 421 1.26 2.28 -6.60
C ILE A 421 0.18 2.36 -5.53
N ALA A 422 -0.58 1.27 -5.37
CA ALA A 422 -1.49 1.10 -4.26
C ALA A 422 -0.84 0.34 -3.10
N CYS A 423 -1.12 0.78 -1.88
CA CYS A 423 -0.51 0.24 -0.66
C CYS A 423 1.02 0.40 -0.69
N CYS A 424 1.73 -0.70 -0.92
CA CYS A 424 3.18 -0.75 -0.84
C CYS A 424 3.85 -0.77 -2.21
N VAL A 425 3.49 -1.74 -3.07
CA VAL A 425 4.27 -2.13 -4.26
C VAL A 425 3.38 -2.58 -5.43
N SER A 426 2.08 -2.28 -5.37
CA SER A 426 1.08 -2.90 -6.25
C SER A 426 0.61 -1.92 -7.31
N PRO A 427 1.18 -1.98 -8.53
CA PRO A 427 0.89 -1.00 -9.55
C PRO A 427 -0.51 -1.16 -10.14
N MET A 428 -1.12 -0.03 -10.51
CA MET A 428 -2.37 0.04 -11.26
C MET A 428 -2.39 1.25 -12.17
N VAL A 429 -2.96 1.12 -13.37
CA VAL A 429 -3.27 2.28 -14.21
C VAL A 429 -4.41 3.08 -13.56
N ILE A 430 -4.16 4.35 -13.28
CA ILE A 430 -5.06 5.18 -12.46
C ILE A 430 -6.44 5.31 -13.12
N GLY A 431 -7.49 5.11 -12.35
CA GLY A 431 -8.87 5.22 -12.82
C GLY A 431 -9.29 4.11 -13.80
N LYS A 432 -8.42 3.14 -14.13
CA LYS A 432 -8.71 2.06 -15.08
C LYS A 432 -8.56 0.66 -14.47
N GLN A 433 -7.83 0.55 -13.37
CA GLN A 433 -7.55 -0.72 -12.70
C GLN A 433 -7.70 -0.59 -11.18
N MET A 434 -8.04 -1.71 -10.52
CA MET A 434 -8.00 -1.88 -9.07
C MET A 434 -7.55 -3.30 -8.71
N GLN A 435 -7.19 -3.54 -7.44
CA GLN A 435 -6.94 -4.91 -6.96
C GLN A 435 -7.93 -5.33 -5.88
N PHE A 436 -8.38 -6.57 -5.97
CA PHE A 436 -8.99 -7.31 -4.88
C PHE A 436 -7.88 -7.78 -3.93
N PHE A 437 -7.72 -7.03 -2.84
CA PHE A 437 -6.68 -7.27 -1.85
C PHE A 437 -6.83 -8.63 -1.17
N GLY A 438 -5.82 -9.49 -1.28
CA GLY A 438 -5.87 -10.83 -0.68
C GLY A 438 -5.12 -10.98 0.63
N ALA A 439 -4.44 -9.95 1.13
CA ALA A 439 -3.45 -10.13 2.18
C ALA A 439 -2.33 -11.09 1.75
N ARG A 440 -2.02 -12.13 2.55
CA ARG A 440 -0.91 -13.05 2.29
C ARG A 440 -1.12 -14.41 2.94
N ALA A 441 -0.59 -15.46 2.33
CA ALA A 441 -0.54 -16.82 2.86
C ALA A 441 0.85 -17.16 3.46
N ASN A 442 0.89 -18.03 4.46
CA ASN A 442 2.12 -18.43 5.15
C ASN A 442 2.77 -19.65 4.48
N LEU A 443 3.71 -19.41 3.57
CA LEU A 443 4.40 -20.46 2.82
C LEU A 443 5.31 -21.32 3.70
N ALA A 444 5.92 -20.73 4.73
CA ALA A 444 6.80 -21.46 5.66
C ALA A 444 6.02 -22.49 6.49
N LYS A 445 4.81 -22.16 6.95
CA LYS A 445 3.94 -23.12 7.65
C LYS A 445 3.41 -24.19 6.70
N THR A 446 3.14 -23.86 5.44
CA THR A 446 2.78 -24.86 4.41
C THR A 446 3.87 -25.91 4.24
N LEU A 447 5.14 -25.53 4.30
CA LEU A 447 6.28 -26.47 4.32
C LEU A 447 6.25 -27.39 5.55
N LEU A 448 5.92 -26.86 6.74
CA LEU A 448 5.78 -27.71 7.93
C LEU A 448 4.60 -28.68 7.78
N TYR A 449 3.49 -28.25 7.16
CA TYR A 449 2.35 -29.13 6.91
C TYR A 449 2.69 -30.24 5.92
N ALA A 450 3.53 -29.94 4.93
CA ALA A 450 4.06 -30.94 3.99
C ALA A 450 4.88 -32.03 4.68
N ILE A 451 5.67 -31.67 5.70
CA ILE A 451 6.44 -32.62 6.51
C ILE A 451 5.51 -33.41 7.45
N ASN A 452 4.54 -32.73 8.07
CA ASN A 452 3.71 -33.24 9.15
C ASN A 452 2.34 -33.81 8.70
N GLY A 453 2.14 -34.09 7.41
CA GLY A 453 0.89 -34.70 6.91
C GLY A 453 -0.36 -33.83 7.10
N GLY A 454 -0.20 -32.51 7.08
CA GLY A 454 -1.28 -31.52 7.25
C GLY A 454 -1.70 -31.23 8.69
N VAL A 455 -0.99 -31.79 9.68
CA VAL A 455 -1.18 -31.50 11.10
C VAL A 455 -0.38 -30.25 11.50
N ASP A 456 -1.02 -29.33 12.21
CA ASP A 456 -0.36 -28.12 12.72
C ASP A 456 0.61 -28.44 13.85
N GLU A 457 1.85 -27.96 13.71
CA GLU A 457 2.96 -28.26 14.61
C GLU A 457 2.82 -27.65 16.02
N LYS A 458 1.98 -26.62 16.18
CA LYS A 458 1.75 -25.96 17.47
C LYS A 458 0.44 -26.38 18.10
N LEU A 459 -0.63 -26.38 17.32
CA LEU A 459 -1.98 -26.67 17.79
C LEU A 459 -2.28 -28.18 17.85
N LYS A 460 -1.47 -29.02 17.22
CA LYS A 460 -1.66 -30.47 17.13
C LYS A 460 -3.04 -30.88 16.60
N ILE A 461 -3.57 -30.10 15.65
CA ILE A 461 -4.86 -30.37 14.98
C ILE A 461 -4.65 -30.57 13.48
N GLN A 462 -5.51 -31.38 12.85
CA GLN A 462 -5.54 -31.49 11.39
C GLN A 462 -6.08 -30.18 10.79
N VAL A 463 -5.27 -29.51 9.97
CA VAL A 463 -5.66 -28.28 9.27
C VAL A 463 -5.66 -28.50 7.77
N GLY A 464 -4.54 -28.95 7.22
CA GLY A 464 -4.42 -29.35 5.82
C GLY A 464 -5.04 -30.72 5.55
N PRO A 465 -5.05 -31.17 4.29
CA PRO A 465 -5.49 -32.51 3.93
C PRO A 465 -4.67 -33.56 4.69
N LYS A 466 -5.34 -34.65 5.10
CA LYS A 466 -4.67 -35.75 5.81
C LYS A 466 -3.87 -36.58 4.82
N THR A 467 -2.55 -36.47 4.90
CA THR A 467 -1.59 -37.27 4.14
C THR A 467 -0.64 -38.01 5.09
N ALA A 468 0.14 -38.95 4.59
CA ALA A 468 1.17 -39.59 5.41
C ALA A 468 2.28 -38.55 5.71
N PRO A 469 2.71 -38.39 6.98
CA PRO A 469 3.84 -37.54 7.31
C PRO A 469 5.14 -38.17 6.79
N LEU A 470 6.16 -37.34 6.58
CA LEU A 470 7.50 -37.81 6.23
C LEU A 470 8.19 -38.37 7.47
N THR A 471 8.54 -39.66 7.45
CA THR A 471 9.06 -40.40 8.62
C THR A 471 10.55 -40.67 8.57
N ASP A 472 11.25 -40.29 7.50
CA ASP A 472 12.67 -40.52 7.33
C ASP A 472 13.51 -39.84 8.44
N GLU A 473 14.64 -40.45 8.78
CA GLU A 473 15.57 -39.92 9.79
C GLU A 473 16.20 -38.61 9.31
N VAL A 474 16.54 -38.54 8.02
CA VAL A 474 17.05 -37.36 7.33
C VAL A 474 16.04 -36.98 6.25
N LEU A 475 15.67 -35.71 6.18
CA LEU A 475 14.76 -35.23 5.14
C LEU A 475 15.43 -35.29 3.76
N ASP A 476 14.69 -35.81 2.78
CA ASP A 476 15.06 -35.79 1.37
C ASP A 476 14.41 -34.58 0.66
N TYR A 477 15.18 -33.88 -0.17
CA TYR A 477 14.72 -32.67 -0.84
C TYR A 477 13.57 -32.94 -1.81
N ASP A 478 13.66 -34.00 -2.63
CA ASP A 478 12.66 -34.29 -3.66
C ASP A 478 11.34 -34.72 -3.01
N ALA A 479 11.40 -35.56 -1.97
CA ALA A 479 10.21 -35.96 -1.21
C ALA A 479 9.53 -34.78 -0.49
N VAL A 480 10.31 -33.89 0.13
CA VAL A 480 9.77 -32.69 0.78
C VAL A 480 9.16 -31.74 -0.25
N MET A 481 9.83 -31.54 -1.40
CA MET A 481 9.35 -30.64 -2.44
C MET A 481 8.07 -31.16 -3.12
N GLU A 482 7.97 -32.46 -3.37
CA GLU A 482 6.75 -33.10 -3.90
C GLU A 482 5.57 -32.90 -2.94
N SER A 483 5.79 -33.15 -1.64
CA SER A 483 4.77 -32.91 -0.62
C SER A 483 4.40 -31.42 -0.53
N LEU A 484 5.39 -30.52 -0.54
CA LEU A 484 5.15 -29.08 -0.53
C LEU A 484 4.32 -28.64 -1.74
N ASP A 485 4.62 -29.15 -2.94
CA ASP A 485 3.88 -28.82 -4.15
C ASP A 485 2.40 -29.22 -4.03
N HIS A 486 2.12 -30.39 -3.45
CA HIS A 486 0.76 -30.83 -3.13
C HIS A 486 0.06 -29.91 -2.12
N PHE A 487 0.74 -29.52 -1.04
CA PHE A 487 0.16 -28.60 -0.06
C PHE A 487 0.02 -27.16 -0.58
N MET A 488 0.82 -26.75 -1.56
CA MET A 488 0.63 -25.49 -2.27
C MET A 488 -0.64 -25.51 -3.14
N ASP A 489 -1.02 -26.65 -3.73
CA ASP A 489 -2.31 -26.76 -4.44
C ASP A 489 -3.48 -26.57 -3.47
N TRP A 490 -3.44 -27.25 -2.33
CA TRP A 490 -4.44 -27.08 -1.28
C TRP A 490 -4.51 -25.62 -0.80
N LEU A 491 -3.36 -25.00 -0.52
CA LEU A 491 -3.30 -23.62 -0.06
C LEU A 491 -3.89 -22.66 -1.10
N ALA A 492 -3.55 -22.83 -2.38
CA ALA A 492 -4.09 -22.01 -3.47
C ALA A 492 -5.63 -22.09 -3.52
N VAL A 493 -6.20 -23.29 -3.39
CA VAL A 493 -7.66 -23.50 -3.36
C VAL A 493 -8.30 -22.82 -2.15
N GLN A 494 -7.77 -23.02 -0.94
CA GLN A 494 -8.32 -22.37 0.26
C GLN A 494 -8.24 -20.85 0.16
N TYR A 495 -7.13 -20.35 -0.38
CA TYR A 495 -6.88 -18.92 -0.49
C TYR A 495 -7.83 -18.25 -1.48
N ILE A 496 -7.88 -18.71 -2.74
CA ILE A 496 -8.79 -18.16 -3.75
C ILE A 496 -10.25 -18.30 -3.31
N SER A 497 -10.63 -19.42 -2.69
CA SER A 497 -12.00 -19.61 -2.21
C SER A 497 -12.37 -18.60 -1.12
N ALA A 498 -11.47 -18.31 -0.18
CA ALA A 498 -11.70 -17.30 0.84
C ALA A 498 -11.83 -15.90 0.22
N LEU A 499 -10.95 -15.55 -0.73
CA LEU A 499 -10.98 -14.25 -1.39
C LEU A 499 -12.22 -14.06 -2.27
N ASN A 500 -12.70 -15.10 -2.95
CA ASN A 500 -13.95 -15.06 -3.69
C ASN A 500 -15.13 -14.67 -2.79
N ILE A 501 -15.21 -15.24 -1.59
CA ILE A 501 -16.25 -14.90 -0.60
C ILE A 501 -16.05 -13.45 -0.12
N ILE A 502 -14.83 -13.09 0.29
CA ILE A 502 -14.51 -11.75 0.80
C ILE A 502 -14.92 -10.67 -0.20
N HIS A 503 -14.49 -10.78 -1.46
CA HIS A 503 -14.74 -9.71 -2.42
C HIS A 503 -16.18 -9.66 -2.91
N TYR A 504 -16.87 -10.82 -2.96
CA TYR A 504 -18.32 -10.83 -3.16
C TYR A 504 -19.04 -10.06 -2.04
N MET A 505 -18.70 -10.33 -0.78
CA MET A 505 -19.34 -9.68 0.37
C MET A 505 -18.97 -8.20 0.48
N HIS A 506 -17.73 -7.84 0.11
CA HIS A 506 -17.29 -6.45 0.15
C HIS A 506 -18.01 -5.60 -0.91
N ASP A 507 -18.16 -6.11 -2.14
CA ASP A 507 -18.95 -5.43 -3.19
C ASP A 507 -20.42 -5.27 -2.75
N LYS A 508 -20.97 -6.26 -2.03
CA LYS A 508 -22.37 -6.23 -1.60
C LYS A 508 -22.63 -5.29 -0.42
N TYR A 509 -21.72 -5.27 0.56
CA TYR A 509 -21.98 -4.62 1.85
C TYR A 509 -21.14 -3.38 2.11
N SER A 510 -20.06 -3.13 1.37
CA SER A 510 -19.17 -1.98 1.57
C SER A 510 -18.55 -1.49 0.26
N TYR A 511 -19.36 -1.39 -0.81
CA TYR A 511 -18.89 -0.89 -2.10
C TYR A 511 -18.33 0.53 -2.00
N GLU A 512 -17.14 0.74 -2.57
CA GLU A 512 -16.34 1.96 -2.46
C GLU A 512 -16.81 3.05 -3.43
N ALA A 513 -18.09 3.42 -3.36
CA ALA A 513 -18.77 4.25 -4.33
C ALA A 513 -18.03 5.55 -4.70
N SER A 514 -17.46 6.27 -3.73
CA SER A 514 -16.73 7.53 -4.01
C SER A 514 -15.42 7.32 -4.77
N LEU A 515 -14.71 6.21 -4.54
CA LEU A 515 -13.46 5.91 -5.26
C LEU A 515 -13.79 5.37 -6.66
N MET A 516 -14.75 4.46 -6.76
CA MET A 516 -15.17 3.85 -8.02
C MET A 516 -15.87 4.87 -8.94
N ALA A 517 -16.51 5.90 -8.37
CA ALA A 517 -17.03 7.02 -9.14
C ALA A 517 -15.96 7.83 -9.87
N LEU A 518 -14.67 7.63 -9.55
CA LEU A 518 -13.53 8.28 -10.19
C LEU A 518 -12.71 7.31 -11.04
N HIS A 519 -13.34 6.21 -11.48
CA HIS A 519 -12.80 5.28 -12.47
C HIS A 519 -13.57 5.33 -13.79
N ASP A 520 -13.08 4.66 -14.81
CA ASP A 520 -13.84 4.33 -16.01
C ASP A 520 -14.96 3.33 -15.65
N ARG A 521 -15.96 3.19 -16.54
CA ARG A 521 -17.12 2.32 -16.30
C ARG A 521 -16.68 0.88 -16.00
N ASP A 522 -15.80 0.36 -16.85
CA ASP A 522 -15.32 -1.02 -16.83
C ASP A 522 -13.88 -1.03 -16.28
N VAL A 523 -13.75 -1.39 -15.00
CA VAL A 523 -12.46 -1.40 -14.30
C VAL A 523 -11.82 -2.79 -14.36
N TYR A 524 -10.56 -2.85 -14.80
CA TYR A 524 -9.77 -4.08 -14.77
C TYR A 524 -9.45 -4.46 -13.31
N ARG A 525 -9.67 -5.73 -12.96
CA ARG A 525 -9.52 -6.22 -11.59
C ARG A 525 -8.52 -7.37 -11.55
N THR A 526 -7.62 -7.32 -10.58
CA THR A 526 -6.76 -8.45 -10.24
C THR A 526 -7.13 -9.02 -8.87
N MET A 527 -6.91 -10.33 -8.68
CA MET A 527 -7.02 -11.00 -7.39
C MET A 527 -5.61 -11.11 -6.78
N ALA A 528 -5.28 -10.23 -5.85
CA ALA A 528 -3.91 -10.05 -5.36
C ALA A 528 -3.59 -11.00 -4.20
N CYS A 529 -2.86 -12.09 -4.47
CA CYS A 529 -2.51 -13.12 -3.51
C CYS A 529 -1.07 -12.93 -2.99
N GLY A 530 -0.89 -12.43 -1.77
CA GLY A 530 0.45 -12.34 -1.19
C GLY A 530 1.01 -13.68 -0.69
N ILE A 531 2.34 -13.82 -0.64
CA ILE A 531 3.05 -14.89 0.06
C ILE A 531 3.95 -14.30 1.17
N ALA A 532 4.05 -15.01 2.29
CA ALA A 532 4.89 -14.66 3.43
C ALA A 532 5.83 -15.82 3.79
N GLY A 533 7.02 -15.47 4.30
CA GLY A 533 8.02 -16.45 4.70
C GLY A 533 8.78 -17.09 3.52
N LEU A 534 8.89 -16.39 2.39
CA LEU A 534 9.60 -16.88 1.20
C LEU A 534 11.03 -17.31 1.52
N SER A 535 11.82 -16.44 2.17
CA SER A 535 13.21 -16.74 2.53
C SER A 535 13.32 -17.87 3.55
N VAL A 536 12.37 -18.00 4.49
CA VAL A 536 12.32 -19.14 5.41
C VAL A 536 12.09 -20.44 4.66
N ALA A 537 11.15 -20.48 3.71
CA ALA A 537 10.88 -21.66 2.89
C ALA A 537 12.07 -21.99 1.98
N ALA A 538 12.65 -21.01 1.30
CA ALA A 538 13.80 -21.19 0.42
C ALA A 538 15.04 -21.68 1.19
N ASP A 539 15.38 -21.06 2.32
CA ASP A 539 16.50 -21.49 3.15
C ASP A 539 16.25 -22.86 3.78
N SER A 540 15.00 -23.21 4.09
CA SER A 540 14.65 -24.52 4.64
C SER A 540 14.88 -25.63 3.61
N LEU A 541 14.43 -25.40 2.38
CA LEU A 541 14.67 -26.29 1.25
C LEU A 541 16.17 -26.36 0.90
N SER A 542 16.90 -25.25 1.00
CA SER A 542 18.36 -25.22 0.84
C SER A 542 19.08 -26.05 1.91
N ALA A 543 18.68 -25.92 3.18
CA ALA A 543 19.23 -26.72 4.27
C ALA A 543 18.99 -28.22 4.04
N ILE A 544 17.78 -28.61 3.64
CA ILE A 544 17.45 -30.01 3.32
C ILE A 544 18.29 -30.53 2.14
N ARG A 545 18.57 -29.69 1.14
CA ARG A 545 19.29 -30.09 -0.07
C ARG A 545 20.81 -30.18 0.10
N TYR A 546 21.39 -29.28 0.90
CA TYR A 546 22.85 -29.09 0.96
C TYR A 546 23.47 -29.41 2.32
N ALA A 547 22.66 -29.64 3.34
CA ALA A 547 23.07 -30.14 4.66
C ALA A 547 22.26 -31.40 5.02
N GLN A 548 22.52 -31.99 6.19
CA GLN A 548 21.70 -33.08 6.72
C GLN A 548 20.71 -32.53 7.74
N VAL A 549 19.42 -32.55 7.41
CA VAL A 549 18.35 -32.09 8.30
C VAL A 549 17.61 -33.27 8.90
N LYS A 550 17.72 -33.45 10.21
CA LYS A 550 17.06 -34.52 10.98
C LYS A 550 15.87 -33.98 11.77
N PRO A 551 14.63 -34.39 11.47
CA PRO A 551 13.46 -33.96 12.23
C PRO A 551 13.46 -34.55 13.65
N ILE A 552 13.28 -33.70 14.65
CA ILE A 552 13.04 -34.06 16.04
C ILE A 552 11.54 -34.13 16.24
N ARG A 553 11.06 -35.32 16.56
CA ARG A 553 9.63 -35.65 16.63
C ARG A 553 9.15 -35.79 18.06
N ASP A 554 7.90 -35.41 18.31
CA ASP A 554 7.22 -35.62 19.58
C ASP A 554 6.73 -37.07 19.73
N GLU A 555 6.05 -37.37 20.85
CA GLU A 555 5.49 -38.70 21.13
C GLU A 555 4.44 -39.19 20.12
N ASN A 556 3.90 -38.29 19.28
CA ASN A 556 2.93 -38.60 18.22
C ASN A 556 3.58 -38.67 16.83
N GLY A 557 4.91 -38.56 16.74
CA GLY A 557 5.65 -38.58 15.48
C GLY A 557 5.62 -37.26 14.71
N LEU A 558 5.12 -36.17 15.33
CA LEU A 558 5.06 -34.84 14.70
C LEU A 558 6.42 -34.16 14.75
N ALA A 559 6.96 -33.69 13.63
CA ALA A 559 8.20 -32.92 13.61
C ALA A 559 7.96 -31.54 14.24
N ILE A 560 8.60 -31.32 15.39
CA ILE A 560 8.48 -30.09 16.19
C ILE A 560 9.80 -29.30 16.25
N ASP A 561 10.92 -29.91 15.88
CA ASP A 561 12.23 -29.27 15.79
C ASP A 561 13.12 -29.97 14.73
N PHE A 562 14.27 -29.39 14.40
CA PHE A 562 15.18 -29.91 13.37
C PHE A 562 16.64 -29.75 13.81
N ALA A 563 17.43 -30.82 13.71
CA ALA A 563 18.88 -30.77 13.86
C ALA A 563 19.53 -30.68 12.48
N ILE A 564 20.44 -29.72 12.30
CA ILE A 564 21.13 -29.46 11.02
C ILE A 564 22.61 -29.80 11.20
N GLU A 565 23.12 -30.72 10.39
CA GLU A 565 24.54 -31.05 10.32
C GLU A 565 25.11 -30.62 8.96
N GLY A 566 26.07 -29.70 8.99
CA GLY A 566 26.65 -29.07 7.80
C GLY A 566 26.17 -27.64 7.56
N GLU A 567 26.92 -26.91 6.72
CA GLU A 567 26.56 -25.56 6.27
C GLU A 567 25.70 -25.64 5.00
N TYR A 568 24.82 -24.66 4.80
CA TYR A 568 23.98 -24.58 3.60
C TYR A 568 23.90 -23.14 3.06
N PRO A 569 23.68 -22.94 1.75
CA PRO A 569 23.52 -21.61 1.16
C PRO A 569 22.26 -20.90 1.65
N GLN A 570 22.38 -19.63 2.04
CA GLN A 570 21.26 -18.80 2.51
C GLN A 570 20.95 -17.71 1.49
N TYR A 571 19.66 -17.49 1.23
CA TYR A 571 19.14 -16.49 0.31
C TYR A 571 19.62 -15.08 0.70
N GLY A 572 19.91 -14.22 -0.30
CA GLY A 572 20.42 -12.86 -0.07
C GLY A 572 21.94 -12.70 -0.20
N ASN A 573 22.64 -13.71 -0.71
CA ASN A 573 24.11 -13.71 -0.84
C ASN A 573 24.59 -13.92 -2.28
N ASN A 574 23.72 -13.67 -3.26
CA ASN A 574 23.92 -13.95 -4.68
C ASN A 574 24.47 -15.37 -4.91
N ASP A 575 23.77 -16.37 -4.35
CA ASP A 575 24.11 -17.78 -4.49
C ASP A 575 22.99 -18.50 -5.22
N GLU A 576 23.25 -18.86 -6.47
CA GLU A 576 22.25 -19.42 -7.37
C GLU A 576 21.57 -20.69 -6.83
N ARG A 577 22.26 -21.44 -5.97
CA ARG A 577 21.74 -22.67 -5.38
C ARG A 577 20.49 -22.49 -4.52
N VAL A 578 20.33 -21.32 -3.91
CA VAL A 578 19.17 -20.98 -3.05
C VAL A 578 18.32 -19.88 -3.66
N ASP A 579 18.92 -18.95 -4.41
CA ASP A 579 18.17 -17.93 -5.16
C ASP A 579 17.21 -18.57 -6.17
N SER A 580 17.65 -19.63 -6.87
CA SER A 580 16.80 -20.38 -7.81
C SER A 580 15.63 -21.10 -7.11
N ILE A 581 15.82 -21.57 -5.87
CA ILE A 581 14.74 -22.16 -5.06
C ILE A 581 13.68 -21.09 -4.74
N ALA A 582 14.11 -19.90 -4.33
CA ALA A 582 13.20 -18.79 -4.07
C ALA A 582 12.39 -18.40 -5.33
N CYS A 583 13.07 -18.30 -6.49
CA CYS A 583 12.42 -17.99 -7.77
C CYS A 583 11.42 -19.08 -8.18
N ASP A 584 11.76 -20.35 -7.98
CA ASP A 584 10.92 -21.49 -8.28
C ASP A 584 9.65 -21.51 -7.42
N LEU A 585 9.75 -21.26 -6.11
CA LEU A 585 8.59 -21.15 -5.22
C LEU A 585 7.61 -20.04 -5.66
N VAL A 586 8.14 -18.87 -6.03
CA VAL A 586 7.35 -17.74 -6.55
C VAL A 586 6.59 -18.14 -7.81
N LYS A 587 7.28 -18.77 -8.76
CA LYS A 587 6.69 -19.24 -10.02
C LYS A 587 5.61 -20.31 -9.79
N ARG A 588 5.91 -21.32 -8.97
CA ARG A 588 4.98 -22.44 -8.69
C ARG A 588 3.68 -21.97 -8.08
N PHE A 589 3.75 -21.14 -7.04
CA PHE A 589 2.53 -20.69 -6.37
C PHE A 589 1.66 -19.82 -7.29
N MET A 590 2.29 -18.94 -8.10
CA MET A 590 1.59 -18.16 -9.12
C MET A 590 0.90 -19.05 -10.15
N GLN A 591 1.56 -20.09 -10.66
CA GLN A 591 0.96 -21.03 -11.60
C GLN A 591 -0.27 -21.73 -11.01
N LYS A 592 -0.22 -22.12 -9.73
CA LYS A 592 -1.33 -22.78 -9.03
C LYS A 592 -2.52 -21.85 -8.83
N ILE A 593 -2.33 -20.59 -8.42
CA ILE A 593 -3.46 -19.64 -8.27
C ILE A 593 -4.04 -19.18 -9.61
N SER A 594 -3.23 -19.12 -10.68
CA SER A 594 -3.63 -18.59 -11.99
C SER A 594 -4.73 -19.38 -12.70
N VAL A 595 -4.86 -20.67 -12.38
CA VAL A 595 -5.84 -21.57 -13.02
C VAL A 595 -7.16 -21.67 -12.25
N LEU A 596 -7.26 -21.03 -11.08
CA LEU A 596 -8.45 -21.10 -10.23
C LEU A 596 -9.48 -20.02 -10.60
N PRO A 597 -10.78 -20.35 -10.60
CA PRO A 597 -11.83 -19.37 -10.91
C PRO A 597 -11.95 -18.31 -9.83
N THR A 598 -12.09 -17.05 -10.24
CA THR A 598 -12.16 -15.91 -9.35
C THR A 598 -13.48 -15.14 -9.47
N TYR A 599 -13.92 -14.56 -8.36
CA TYR A 599 -15.05 -13.65 -8.32
C TYR A 599 -14.83 -12.48 -9.30
N ARG A 600 -15.86 -12.19 -10.10
CA ARG A 600 -15.83 -11.18 -11.18
C ARG A 600 -14.71 -11.38 -12.22
N ASN A 601 -14.22 -12.61 -12.37
CA ASN A 601 -13.13 -12.96 -13.29
C ASN A 601 -11.88 -12.09 -13.06
N ALA A 602 -11.63 -11.68 -11.81
CA ALA A 602 -10.45 -10.90 -11.46
C ALA A 602 -9.18 -11.72 -11.73
N VAL A 603 -8.23 -11.17 -12.49
CA VAL A 603 -7.03 -11.91 -12.90
C VAL A 603 -6.13 -12.18 -11.70
N PRO A 604 -5.84 -13.45 -11.35
CA PRO A 604 -4.93 -13.75 -10.25
C PRO A 604 -3.56 -13.10 -10.45
N THR A 605 -3.05 -12.50 -9.39
CA THR A 605 -1.71 -11.92 -9.32
C THR A 605 -1.10 -12.28 -7.96
N GLN A 606 0.22 -12.20 -7.85
CA GLN A 606 0.93 -12.55 -6.62
C GLN A 606 1.81 -11.39 -6.15
N SER A 607 1.96 -11.23 -4.84
CA SER A 607 2.97 -10.34 -4.24
C SER A 607 3.83 -11.07 -3.23
N ILE A 608 5.06 -10.60 -3.07
CA ILE A 608 5.99 -11.04 -2.01
C ILE A 608 6.04 -9.91 -0.99
N LEU A 609 4.98 -9.83 -0.19
CA LEU A 609 4.69 -8.72 0.72
C LEU A 609 4.08 -9.26 2.00
N THR A 610 4.61 -8.82 3.15
CA THR A 610 4.12 -9.28 4.47
C THR A 610 3.44 -8.20 5.29
N ILE A 611 3.83 -6.93 5.13
CA ILE A 611 3.58 -5.90 6.16
C ILE A 611 4.16 -6.41 7.50
N THR A 612 3.38 -6.45 8.57
CA THR A 612 3.76 -6.98 9.89
C THR A 612 3.31 -8.44 10.07
N SER A 613 2.71 -9.06 9.05
CA SER A 613 2.40 -10.49 9.09
C SER A 613 3.66 -11.36 9.19
N ASN A 614 4.86 -10.81 8.94
CA ASN A 614 6.12 -11.51 9.22
C ASN A 614 6.26 -11.84 10.72
N VAL A 615 5.83 -10.93 11.60
CA VAL A 615 5.79 -11.14 13.05
C VAL A 615 4.66 -12.10 13.42
N VAL A 616 3.43 -11.82 12.99
CA VAL A 616 2.25 -12.63 13.37
C VAL A 616 2.36 -14.08 12.88
N TYR A 617 2.81 -14.29 11.64
CA TYR A 617 3.06 -15.64 11.14
C TYR A 617 4.27 -16.30 11.80
N GLY A 618 5.34 -15.55 12.08
CA GLY A 618 6.48 -16.05 12.85
C GLY A 618 6.08 -16.58 14.21
N GLN A 619 5.28 -15.80 14.96
CA GLN A 619 4.70 -16.18 16.26
C GLN A 619 3.86 -17.46 16.18
N LYS A 620 3.09 -17.63 15.09
CA LYS A 620 2.22 -18.79 14.86
C LYS A 620 2.92 -19.99 14.21
N THR A 621 4.20 -19.88 13.87
CA THR A 621 4.97 -20.94 13.20
C THR A 621 6.04 -21.52 14.14
N GLY A 622 6.15 -22.84 14.16
CA GLY A 622 7.15 -23.61 14.91
C GLY A 622 8.57 -23.46 14.36
N ASN A 623 9.48 -24.31 14.84
CA ASN A 623 10.83 -24.39 14.30
C ASN A 623 10.77 -24.83 12.83
N THR A 624 11.65 -24.30 11.97
CA THR A 624 11.71 -24.68 10.55
C THR A 624 13.05 -25.29 10.17
N PRO A 625 13.12 -26.06 9.06
CA PRO A 625 14.35 -26.75 8.62
C PRO A 625 15.56 -25.86 8.37
N ASP A 626 15.37 -24.55 8.16
CA ASP A 626 16.44 -23.55 8.06
C ASP A 626 17.08 -23.18 9.41
N GLY A 627 16.59 -23.75 10.52
CA GLY A 627 17.07 -23.46 11.87
C GLY A 627 16.45 -22.22 12.50
N ARG A 628 15.49 -21.55 11.84
CA ARG A 628 14.70 -20.48 12.48
C ARG A 628 13.89 -21.09 13.63
N ARG A 629 13.96 -20.44 14.79
CA ARG A 629 13.28 -20.90 16.01
C ARG A 629 11.79 -20.55 15.99
N ALA A 630 11.01 -21.38 16.70
CA ALA A 630 9.58 -21.18 16.89
C ALA A 630 9.29 -19.79 17.47
N GLY A 631 8.31 -19.11 16.90
CA GLY A 631 7.91 -17.78 17.35
C GLY A 631 8.76 -16.62 16.81
N THR A 632 9.96 -16.88 16.29
CA THR A 632 10.80 -15.84 15.67
C THR A 632 10.12 -15.28 14.42
N PRO A 633 10.06 -13.94 14.25
CA PRO A 633 9.55 -13.30 13.05
C PRO A 633 10.18 -13.84 11.76
N PHE A 634 9.39 -13.84 10.69
CA PHE A 634 9.94 -13.97 9.34
C PHE A 634 10.59 -12.66 8.91
N ALA A 635 11.30 -12.71 7.79
CA ALA A 635 11.73 -11.51 7.09
C ALA A 635 10.52 -10.72 6.54
N PRO A 636 10.59 -9.37 6.50
CA PRO A 636 9.57 -8.56 5.86
C PRO A 636 9.60 -8.75 4.34
N GLY A 637 8.43 -8.88 3.70
CA GLY A 637 8.32 -9.04 2.25
C GLY A 637 9.20 -10.16 1.69
N ALA A 638 10.04 -9.80 0.72
CA ALA A 638 10.99 -10.65 0.01
C ALA A 638 12.42 -10.60 0.59
N ASN A 639 12.60 -10.04 1.79
CA ASN A 639 13.91 -9.92 2.41
C ASN A 639 14.56 -11.30 2.69
N PRO A 640 15.90 -11.36 2.67
CA PRO A 640 16.65 -12.37 3.39
C PRO A 640 16.28 -12.40 4.88
N MET A 641 16.28 -13.60 5.48
CA MET A 641 16.09 -13.75 6.92
C MET A 641 17.17 -12.97 7.69
N HIS A 642 16.81 -12.43 8.85
CA HIS A 642 17.62 -11.45 9.56
C HIS A 642 19.05 -11.93 9.81
N GLY A 643 20.04 -11.16 9.34
CA GLY A 643 21.47 -11.46 9.49
C GLY A 643 22.01 -12.59 8.60
N ARG A 644 21.24 -13.08 7.63
CA ARG A 644 21.69 -14.12 6.69
C ARG A 644 22.33 -13.56 5.41
N ASP A 645 21.96 -12.35 5.00
CA ASP A 645 22.64 -11.58 3.95
C ASP A 645 23.93 -10.95 4.48
N ARG A 646 25.07 -11.58 4.17
CA ARG A 646 26.39 -11.27 4.77
C ARG A 646 27.45 -10.81 3.75
N LYS A 647 27.11 -10.76 2.46
CA LYS A 647 28.05 -10.43 1.37
C LYS A 647 27.95 -8.99 0.84
N GLY A 648 27.30 -8.09 1.58
CA GLY A 648 27.17 -6.67 1.20
C GLY A 648 25.91 -6.34 0.41
N ALA A 649 25.71 -5.05 0.14
CA ALA A 649 24.51 -4.50 -0.50
C ALA A 649 24.26 -5.07 -1.90
N VAL A 650 25.28 -5.11 -2.76
CA VAL A 650 25.18 -5.59 -4.14
C VAL A 650 24.74 -7.04 -4.16
N ALA A 651 25.25 -7.88 -3.26
CA ALA A 651 24.90 -9.30 -3.22
C ALA A 651 23.43 -9.52 -2.82
N SER A 652 22.92 -8.79 -1.81
CA SER A 652 21.53 -8.93 -1.38
C SER A 652 20.55 -8.30 -2.37
N LEU A 653 20.88 -7.11 -2.91
CA LEU A 653 20.14 -6.48 -4.01
C LEU A 653 20.05 -7.41 -5.22
N THR A 654 21.15 -8.08 -5.59
CA THR A 654 21.17 -9.03 -6.71
C THR A 654 20.27 -10.24 -6.46
N SER A 655 20.34 -10.87 -5.28
CA SER A 655 19.46 -12.01 -4.96
C SER A 655 17.98 -11.63 -5.05
N VAL A 656 17.61 -10.45 -4.56
CA VAL A 656 16.22 -9.98 -4.62
C VAL A 656 15.81 -9.62 -6.05
N ALA A 657 16.68 -8.99 -6.83
CA ALA A 657 16.41 -8.62 -8.22
C ALA A 657 16.22 -9.84 -9.15
N LYS A 658 16.65 -11.04 -8.74
CA LYS A 658 16.35 -12.29 -9.47
C LYS A 658 14.90 -12.75 -9.32
N LEU A 659 14.18 -12.31 -8.28
CA LEU A 659 12.79 -12.72 -8.07
C LEU A 659 11.91 -12.22 -9.22
N PRO A 660 11.16 -13.09 -9.90
CA PRO A 660 10.52 -12.74 -11.17
C PRO A 660 9.24 -11.91 -10.94
N PHE A 661 9.28 -10.62 -11.26
CA PHE A 661 8.09 -9.76 -11.24
C PHE A 661 7.03 -10.26 -12.23
N THR A 662 7.44 -10.90 -13.32
CA THR A 662 6.54 -11.63 -14.23
C THR A 662 5.58 -12.58 -13.52
N TYR A 663 6.00 -13.22 -12.41
CA TYR A 663 5.16 -14.11 -11.60
C TYR A 663 4.71 -13.47 -10.26
N ALA A 664 4.99 -12.19 -10.05
CA ALA A 664 4.66 -11.45 -8.84
C ALA A 664 4.18 -10.02 -9.16
N LYS A 665 3.23 -9.90 -10.10
CA LYS A 665 2.71 -8.63 -10.62
C LYS A 665 2.04 -7.71 -9.59
N ASP A 666 1.70 -8.23 -8.39
CA ASP A 666 1.21 -7.40 -7.28
C ASP A 666 2.36 -6.78 -6.45
N GLY A 667 3.62 -7.11 -6.77
CA GLY A 667 4.84 -6.44 -6.29
C GLY A 667 5.75 -7.29 -5.41
N ILE A 668 7.02 -6.88 -5.32
CA ILE A 668 8.08 -7.59 -4.59
C ILE A 668 8.73 -6.61 -3.61
N SER A 669 8.37 -6.71 -2.34
CA SER A 669 8.85 -5.75 -1.33
C SER A 669 10.22 -6.14 -0.78
N TYR A 670 11.14 -5.18 -0.72
CA TYR A 670 12.46 -5.34 -0.14
C TYR A 670 12.81 -4.15 0.74
N THR A 671 13.19 -4.42 1.99
CA THR A 671 13.61 -3.43 2.98
C THR A 671 15.10 -3.44 3.17
N PHE A 672 15.77 -2.44 2.62
CA PHE A 672 17.22 -2.30 2.65
C PHE A 672 17.64 -1.24 3.66
N SER A 673 18.43 -1.66 4.65
CA SER A 673 19.05 -0.77 5.63
C SER A 673 20.56 -0.82 5.47
N ILE A 674 21.19 0.35 5.34
CA ILE A 674 22.63 0.52 5.20
C ILE A 674 23.15 1.54 6.21
N VAL A 675 24.31 1.27 6.82
CA VAL A 675 24.93 2.24 7.71
C VAL A 675 25.55 3.39 6.90
N PRO A 676 25.48 4.65 7.36
CA PRO A 676 25.99 5.80 6.61
C PRO A 676 27.45 5.66 6.18
N ALA A 677 28.29 5.05 7.02
CA ALA A 677 29.71 4.83 6.75
C ALA A 677 29.98 3.82 5.63
N ALA A 678 29.09 2.82 5.47
CA ALA A 678 29.17 1.84 4.39
C ALA A 678 28.80 2.47 3.04
N LEU A 679 27.84 3.39 3.05
CA LEU A 679 27.40 4.12 1.85
C LEU A 679 28.46 5.13 1.38
N GLY A 680 29.23 5.73 2.30
CA GLY A 680 30.32 6.64 1.97
C GLY A 680 30.80 7.49 3.15
N LYS A 681 32.03 8.01 3.07
CA LYS A 681 32.60 8.88 4.12
C LYS A 681 32.03 10.30 4.08
N GLU A 682 31.77 10.82 2.89
CA GLU A 682 31.25 12.17 2.65
C GLU A 682 29.83 12.13 2.08
N ASP A 683 29.05 13.18 2.31
CA ASP A 683 27.66 13.29 1.88
C ASP A 683 27.50 13.20 0.34
N THR A 684 28.39 13.85 -0.40
CA THR A 684 28.45 13.80 -1.88
C THR A 684 28.71 12.38 -2.40
N VAL A 685 29.59 11.64 -1.73
CA VAL A 685 29.91 10.24 -2.04
C VAL A 685 28.72 9.34 -1.70
N ARG A 686 28.06 9.56 -0.55
CA ARG A 686 26.88 8.78 -0.15
C ARG A 686 25.75 8.92 -1.16
N LYS A 687 25.45 10.15 -1.60
CA LYS A 687 24.47 10.42 -2.66
C LYS A 687 24.81 9.65 -3.93
N THR A 688 26.03 9.80 -4.42
CA THR A 688 26.48 9.20 -5.67
C THR A 688 26.41 7.68 -5.62
N ASN A 689 26.84 7.08 -4.50
CA ASN A 689 26.80 5.63 -4.32
C ASN A 689 25.38 5.11 -4.16
N LEU A 690 24.49 5.82 -3.46
CA LEU A 690 23.08 5.42 -3.37
C LEU A 690 22.40 5.45 -4.73
N VAL A 691 22.64 6.50 -5.52
CA VAL A 691 22.18 6.57 -6.92
C VAL A 691 22.70 5.38 -7.72
N GLY A 692 23.99 5.04 -7.60
CA GLY A 692 24.57 3.89 -8.29
C GLY A 692 23.99 2.54 -7.85
N LEU A 693 23.70 2.35 -6.56
CA LEU A 693 23.02 1.15 -6.06
C LEU A 693 21.59 1.04 -6.60
N LEU A 694 20.86 2.15 -6.64
CA LEU A 694 19.50 2.20 -7.19
C LEU A 694 19.51 1.93 -8.70
N ASP A 695 20.40 2.57 -9.46
CA ASP A 695 20.56 2.32 -10.90
C ASP A 695 20.92 0.87 -11.17
N GLY A 696 21.88 0.29 -10.44
CA GLY A 696 22.25 -1.11 -10.61
C GLY A 696 21.15 -2.10 -10.21
N TYR A 697 20.39 -1.83 -9.15
CA TYR A 697 19.30 -2.69 -8.69
C TYR A 697 18.09 -2.64 -9.64
N PHE A 698 17.76 -1.45 -10.15
CA PHE A 698 16.63 -1.23 -11.06
C PHE A 698 16.97 -1.39 -12.53
N HIS A 699 18.23 -1.72 -12.85
CA HIS A 699 18.65 -1.93 -14.23
C HIS A 699 17.72 -2.91 -14.94
N HIS A 700 17.14 -2.44 -16.05
CA HIS A 700 16.15 -3.17 -16.81
C HIS A 700 16.56 -3.25 -18.28
N GLU A 701 16.65 -4.47 -18.80
CA GLU A 701 16.88 -4.73 -20.22
C GLU A 701 16.18 -6.04 -20.63
N ALA A 702 16.21 -6.38 -21.91
CA ALA A 702 15.42 -7.49 -22.46
C ALA A 702 15.65 -8.87 -21.80
N GLN A 703 16.80 -9.08 -21.14
CA GLN A 703 17.15 -10.32 -20.44
C GLN A 703 17.26 -10.16 -18.92
N VAL A 704 17.09 -8.94 -18.39
CA VAL A 704 17.21 -8.63 -16.96
C VAL A 704 15.97 -7.84 -16.55
N GLU A 705 15.06 -8.48 -15.80
CA GLU A 705 13.86 -7.78 -15.30
C GLU A 705 14.25 -6.61 -14.36
N GLY A 706 15.28 -6.80 -13.54
CA GLY A 706 15.67 -5.86 -12.49
C GLY A 706 14.81 -6.03 -11.23
N GLY A 707 15.24 -5.41 -10.13
CA GLY A 707 14.44 -5.31 -8.92
C GLY A 707 13.16 -4.51 -9.15
N GLN A 708 12.09 -4.79 -8.40
CA GLN A 708 10.82 -4.07 -8.55
C GLN A 708 10.67 -2.91 -7.56
N HIS A 709 11.00 -3.12 -6.29
CA HIS A 709 10.86 -2.11 -5.24
C HIS A 709 12.04 -2.14 -4.27
N LEU A 710 12.38 -0.98 -3.70
CA LEU A 710 13.37 -0.82 -2.64
C LEU A 710 12.94 0.24 -1.61
N ASN A 711 12.78 -0.18 -0.35
CA ASN A 711 12.80 0.74 0.79
C ASN A 711 14.24 1.03 1.15
N VAL A 712 14.57 2.30 1.43
CA VAL A 712 15.94 2.70 1.78
C VAL A 712 15.96 3.35 3.16
N ASN A 713 16.66 2.70 4.09
CA ASN A 713 17.03 3.24 5.39
C ASN A 713 18.54 3.52 5.43
N VAL A 714 18.93 4.74 5.79
CA VAL A 714 20.34 5.14 5.96
C VAL A 714 20.55 5.54 7.41
N MET A 715 20.88 4.58 8.27
CA MET A 715 20.89 4.78 9.72
C MET A 715 21.75 3.74 10.44
N ASN A 716 22.14 4.07 11.67
CA ASN A 716 22.89 3.19 12.56
C ASN A 716 21.94 2.48 13.52
N ARG A 717 22.25 1.23 13.89
CA ARG A 717 21.47 0.46 14.85
C ARG A 717 21.46 1.14 16.22
N GLU A 718 22.57 1.76 16.60
CA GLU A 718 22.78 2.47 17.86
C GLU A 718 21.79 3.64 18.03
N MET A 719 21.45 4.33 16.94
CA MET A 719 20.45 5.39 16.94
C MET A 719 19.06 4.86 17.30
N LEU A 720 18.70 3.67 16.79
CA LEU A 720 17.41 3.05 17.12
C LEU A 720 17.39 2.58 18.58
N LEU A 721 18.50 2.03 19.08
CA LEU A 721 18.62 1.65 20.49
C LEU A 721 18.47 2.87 21.41
N ASP A 722 19.06 4.01 21.05
CA ASP A 722 18.88 5.26 21.79
C ASP A 722 17.44 5.77 21.72
N ALA A 723 16.80 5.70 20.55
CA ALA A 723 15.40 6.11 20.37
C ALA A 723 14.40 5.22 21.13
N ILE A 724 14.76 3.96 21.39
CA ILE A 724 13.98 3.06 22.24
C ILE A 724 13.99 3.55 23.70
N GLU A 725 15.14 4.00 24.21
CA GLU A 725 15.30 4.41 25.62
C GLU A 725 14.92 5.89 25.84
N HIS A 726 15.08 6.73 24.82
CA HIS A 726 14.82 8.17 24.83
C HIS A 726 13.90 8.62 23.68
N PRO A 727 12.66 8.10 23.59
CA PRO A 727 11.75 8.39 22.49
C PRO A 727 11.44 9.90 22.34
N GLU A 728 11.47 10.67 23.41
CA GLU A 728 11.24 12.13 23.43
C GLU A 728 12.26 12.92 22.59
N ASN A 729 13.46 12.38 22.38
CA ASN A 729 14.51 13.00 21.57
C ASN A 729 14.29 12.77 20.06
N TYR A 730 13.42 11.83 19.70
CA TYR A 730 13.21 11.35 18.34
C TYR A 730 11.74 11.41 17.90
N PRO A 731 11.01 12.53 18.11
CA PRO A 731 9.55 12.58 17.91
C PRO A 731 9.11 12.33 16.45
N ASN A 732 10.02 12.58 15.50
CA ASN A 732 9.78 12.42 14.07
C ASN A 732 10.64 11.31 13.43
N LEU A 733 11.40 10.54 14.21
CA LEU A 733 12.25 9.48 13.65
C LEU A 733 11.39 8.48 12.87
N THR A 734 11.63 8.44 11.57
CA THR A 734 10.85 7.66 10.60
C THR A 734 11.75 6.59 10.00
N ILE A 735 11.19 5.40 9.83
CA ILE A 735 11.90 4.23 9.31
C ILE A 735 11.01 3.45 8.33
N ARG A 736 11.58 2.97 7.22
CA ARG A 736 10.93 2.03 6.31
C ARG A 736 10.94 0.62 6.88
N VAL A 737 9.79 -0.06 6.91
CA VAL A 737 9.69 -1.37 7.58
C VAL A 737 9.22 -2.53 6.69
N SER A 738 8.33 -2.33 5.71
CA SER A 738 7.78 -3.46 4.95
C SER A 738 7.05 -3.06 3.65
N GLY A 739 7.47 -1.95 3.04
CA GLY A 739 6.77 -1.30 1.90
C GLY A 739 6.06 0.00 2.27
N TYR A 740 6.30 0.46 3.50
CA TYR A 740 5.82 1.72 4.05
C TYR A 740 6.75 2.17 5.18
N ALA A 741 6.56 3.41 5.61
CA ALA A 741 7.28 4.01 6.72
C ALA A 741 6.42 4.07 7.98
N VAL A 742 7.07 4.13 9.13
CA VAL A 742 6.44 4.35 10.44
C VAL A 742 7.26 5.34 11.24
N ARG A 743 6.62 6.08 12.15
CA ARG A 743 7.36 6.68 13.26
C ARG A 743 7.84 5.56 14.17
N PHE A 744 9.12 5.53 14.50
CA PHE A 744 9.69 4.44 15.28
C PHE A 744 9.07 4.32 16.68
N ASN A 745 8.64 5.45 17.25
CA ASN A 745 7.95 5.52 18.55
C ASN A 745 6.47 5.10 18.49
N ALA A 746 5.91 4.89 17.29
CA ALA A 746 4.56 4.36 17.12
C ALA A 746 4.53 2.81 17.08
N LEU A 747 5.70 2.17 17.09
CA LEU A 747 5.83 0.73 17.14
C LEU A 747 5.84 0.26 18.60
N THR A 748 5.23 -0.91 18.85
CA THR A 748 5.35 -1.58 20.15
C THR A 748 6.79 -2.07 20.36
N ARG A 749 7.19 -2.35 21.62
CA ARG A 749 8.53 -2.86 21.94
C ARG A 749 8.88 -4.14 21.16
N GLU A 750 7.93 -5.03 20.95
CA GLU A 750 8.13 -6.25 20.15
C GLU A 750 8.41 -5.93 18.68
N GLN A 751 7.66 -4.99 18.10
CA GLN A 751 7.86 -4.55 16.72
C GLN A 751 9.18 -3.80 16.54
N GLN A 752 9.56 -2.97 17.50
CA GLN A 752 10.89 -2.34 17.53
C GLN A 752 11.99 -3.40 17.58
N GLN A 753 11.79 -4.48 18.36
CA GLN A 753 12.77 -5.56 18.48
C GLN A 753 12.96 -6.33 17.16
N ASP A 754 11.89 -6.57 16.39
CA ASP A 754 12.00 -7.07 15.00
C ASP A 754 12.89 -6.12 14.20
N VAL A 755 12.52 -4.83 14.14
CA VAL A 755 13.21 -3.83 13.32
C VAL A 755 14.71 -3.75 13.63
N ILE A 756 15.12 -3.72 14.91
CA ILE A 756 16.54 -3.65 15.26
C ILE A 756 17.29 -4.96 15.01
N SER A 757 16.60 -6.11 14.97
CA SER A 757 17.23 -7.41 14.74
C SER A 757 17.60 -7.65 13.27
N ARG A 758 16.97 -6.90 12.35
CA ARG A 758 17.19 -6.97 10.90
C ARG A 758 18.62 -6.63 10.52
N THR A 759 18.97 -6.96 9.28
CA THR A 759 20.29 -6.68 8.72
C THR A 759 20.51 -5.18 8.56
N PHE A 760 21.62 -4.68 9.10
CA PHE A 760 22.16 -3.34 8.84
C PHE A 760 23.41 -3.53 8.01
N THR A 761 23.29 -3.28 6.71
CA THR A 761 24.35 -3.54 5.73
C THR A 761 25.59 -2.72 6.04
N GLN A 762 26.73 -3.41 6.22
CA GLN A 762 28.01 -2.82 6.67
C GLN A 762 29.00 -2.56 5.52
N ALA A 763 28.71 -3.07 4.32
CA ALA A 763 29.56 -2.93 3.15
C ALA A 763 28.71 -2.92 1.87
N MET A 764 29.28 -2.36 0.79
CA MET A 764 28.67 -2.37 -0.54
C MET A 764 28.48 -3.77 -1.08
#